data_AF-A0A9D6B4K2-F1
#
_entry.id   AF-A0A9D6B4K2-F1
#
_cell.length_a   1.000
_cell.length_b   1.000
_cell.length_c   1.000
_cell.angle_alpha   90.00
_cell.angle_beta   90.00
_cell.angle_gamma   90.00
#
_symmetry.space_group_name_H-M   'P 1'
#
loop_
_entity.id
_entity.type
_entity.pdbx_description
1 polymer ?
#
loop_
_entity_poly.entity_id
_entity_poly.type
_entity_poly.pdbx_seq_one_letter_code
_entity_poly.pdbx_strand_id
1 'polypeptide(L)'
;MARLPHPGGDDGDWGEILNDYLSQIHKNDGTLKNNSVTNSALADNAVSAATIADGSITEVLFDAAVRTKLNTTGTVQDADATTKGKLRLTGDLGGTAEAPTVPGLAGKEASVEAGTNSQYYRGDKSWQTLNKAAVGLANVDDTSDTNKPISTATQTALDTKATASTLSTVATSGSYADLSNRPTIPTDATTGAKGIVQLAGDLAGTSALPVVANGAITSAKIADATITAIDISATAAIAKTQLAADVQASLAKADTALQTAAPSSGSATQSGFPLRKPGEMAIVAPQEVAVARANASDPAGHKIVVLAESWDKPGVLKHIWVACDNSATSAGFLEQGGTIRIYTDNSTVPAVSMSLGDFFCLANRSDVFSTPRVGRADRGSGGSAYRYLHMPFQKYLRVEVESTIATDTLFYGTADYSTLNSFSDLGSQQLAYSIKGQRVTNQAAQTPMTICDFDGAGQIESLVVSFSGEDAGDLGVLEGNVDIYVDNELYPSWSSSGMEDAFNGGWYAMPVGGYPAGRAGNSDQPGANQTMYRFFVDDPIFYNSHLRVVVNVGQPYQGSIVSPAINFAGYVGVWSNTPVTPSYTAVDAGATPVVDDQMNQAAGTLNATDWNQEGSRTQLVATGSTFAVPYGSGGAHQDTRAARKNVSLPTDYWTETRFRVTDATHDDQEVSLIMLGATPDPYFGSAVHIQLRRDHQRSWKLTLRDDFSTPFVTFVGGGRDLTNIWVRVALKKQGNRVTGYYSFNDAAPAAWIPIGTWEATKSGSGFGVGTWDAGAEFDYLVVRPLRTVTS
;
A
#
# COMPACT_ATOMS: atom_id res chain seq x y z
N MET A 1 -4.29 79.25 -4.28
CA MET A 1 -4.00 77.82 -4.53
C MET A 1 -3.74 77.66 -6.01
N ALA A 2 -2.61 77.08 -6.41
CA ALA A 2 -2.34 76.78 -7.81
C ALA A 2 -3.32 75.69 -8.26
N ARG A 3 -4.30 76.07 -9.09
CA ARG A 3 -5.13 75.10 -9.82
C ARG A 3 -4.34 74.66 -11.06
N LEU A 4 -4.57 73.43 -11.49
CA LEU A 4 -4.09 73.01 -12.81
C LEU A 4 -4.81 73.82 -13.89
N PRO A 5 -4.11 74.28 -14.94
CA PRO A 5 -4.75 74.92 -16.09
C PRO A 5 -5.83 74.01 -16.68
N HIS A 6 -7.01 74.54 -16.94
CA HIS A 6 -8.10 73.83 -17.61
C HIS A 6 -8.67 74.73 -18.70
N PRO A 7 -9.24 74.17 -19.79
CA PRO A 7 -9.78 74.99 -20.87
C PRO A 7 -10.76 76.04 -20.36
N GLY A 8 -10.57 77.30 -20.80
CA GLY A 8 -11.39 78.45 -20.41
C GLY A 8 -11.17 78.94 -18.98
N GLY A 9 -10.14 78.44 -18.30
CA GLY A 9 -9.85 78.78 -16.92
C GLY A 9 -9.08 80.08 -16.78
N ASP A 10 -8.08 80.33 -17.64
CA ASP A 10 -7.02 81.30 -17.40
C ASP A 10 -7.22 82.63 -18.16
N ASP A 11 -6.89 83.76 -17.52
CA ASP A 11 -7.13 85.12 -18.04
C ASP A 11 -5.87 85.78 -18.63
N GLY A 12 -6.07 86.75 -19.54
CA GLY A 12 -5.01 87.50 -20.22
C GLY A 12 -4.45 86.78 -21.47
N ASP A 13 -3.60 87.46 -22.25
CA ASP A 13 -3.16 86.97 -23.57
C ASP A 13 -2.56 85.55 -23.54
N TRP A 14 -1.75 85.24 -22.52
CA TRP A 14 -1.19 83.90 -22.32
C TRP A 14 -2.22 82.90 -21.79
N GLY A 15 -3.21 83.37 -21.04
CA GLY A 15 -4.36 82.57 -20.60
C GLY A 15 -5.23 82.15 -21.78
N GLU A 16 -5.51 83.06 -22.71
CA GLU A 16 -6.23 82.75 -23.95
C GLU A 16 -5.50 81.72 -24.81
N ILE A 17 -4.19 81.89 -25.05
CA ILE A 17 -3.39 80.92 -25.81
C ILE A 17 -3.36 79.55 -25.12
N LEU A 18 -3.21 79.52 -23.79
CA LEU A 18 -3.19 78.28 -23.02
C LEU A 18 -4.56 77.60 -23.04
N ASN A 19 -5.64 78.36 -22.92
CA ASN A 19 -7.00 77.86 -23.03
C ASN A 19 -7.25 77.26 -24.42
N ASP A 20 -6.83 77.94 -25.49
CA ASP A 20 -6.96 77.46 -26.87
C ASP A 20 -6.16 76.17 -27.07
N TYR A 21 -4.92 76.12 -26.59
CA TYR A 21 -4.08 74.92 -26.68
C TYR A 21 -4.68 73.73 -25.92
N LEU A 22 -5.07 73.93 -24.66
CA LEU A 22 -5.67 72.88 -23.84
C LEU A 22 -7.01 72.42 -24.40
N SER A 23 -7.78 73.32 -25.00
CA SER A 23 -9.04 73.00 -25.65
C SER A 23 -8.87 72.08 -26.86
N GLN A 24 -7.68 71.93 -27.44
CA GLN A 24 -7.48 70.99 -28.56
C GLN A 24 -7.69 69.53 -28.14
N ILE A 25 -7.26 69.18 -26.91
CA ILE A 25 -7.21 67.80 -26.43
C ILE A 25 -8.04 67.54 -25.16
N HIS A 26 -8.39 68.58 -24.40
CA HIS A 26 -9.22 68.46 -23.19
C HIS A 26 -10.61 69.04 -23.39
N LYS A 27 -11.60 68.45 -22.72
CA LYS A 27 -12.93 69.02 -22.49
C LYS A 27 -12.83 70.13 -21.46
N ASN A 28 -13.89 70.93 -21.35
CA ASN A 28 -13.94 72.05 -20.40
C ASN A 28 -13.82 71.62 -18.92
N ASP A 29 -14.04 70.34 -18.61
CA ASP A 29 -13.85 69.75 -17.28
C ASP A 29 -12.42 69.26 -17.02
N GLY A 30 -11.49 69.44 -17.97
CA GLY A 30 -10.10 69.02 -17.87
C GLY A 30 -9.85 67.55 -18.24
N THR A 31 -10.88 66.77 -18.56
CA THR A 31 -10.69 65.39 -19.06
C THR A 31 -10.34 65.39 -20.55
N LEU A 32 -9.70 64.32 -21.04
CA LEU A 32 -9.39 64.19 -22.46
C LEU A 32 -10.67 64.13 -23.31
N LYS A 33 -10.64 64.75 -24.49
CA LYS A 33 -11.71 64.60 -25.48
C LYS A 33 -11.72 63.16 -26.02
N ASN A 34 -12.89 62.74 -26.49
CA ASN A 34 -13.03 61.43 -27.11
C ASN A 34 -12.11 61.35 -28.33
N ASN A 35 -11.43 60.22 -28.53
CA ASN A 35 -10.47 59.98 -29.62
C ASN A 35 -9.21 60.88 -29.61
N SER A 36 -8.90 61.58 -28.52
CA SER A 36 -7.64 62.34 -28.42
C SER A 36 -6.40 61.46 -28.29
N VAL A 37 -6.56 60.22 -27.82
CA VAL A 37 -5.51 59.19 -27.83
C VAL A 37 -5.88 58.17 -28.90
N THR A 38 -5.15 58.20 -30.02
CA THR A 38 -5.32 57.28 -31.15
C THR A 38 -4.15 56.31 -31.21
N ASN A 39 -4.25 55.23 -32.00
CA ASN A 39 -3.14 54.30 -32.22
C ASN A 39 -1.87 54.99 -32.75
N SER A 40 -1.99 56.13 -33.44
CA SER A 40 -0.85 56.91 -33.91
C SER A 40 -0.19 57.76 -32.82
N ALA A 41 -0.88 58.01 -31.71
CA ALA A 41 -0.37 58.79 -30.58
C ALA A 41 0.29 57.91 -29.50
N LEU A 42 0.08 56.59 -29.55
CA LEU A 42 0.71 55.61 -28.67
C LEU A 42 1.95 55.04 -29.35
N ALA A 43 3.10 55.09 -28.66
CA ALA A 43 4.29 54.36 -29.11
C ALA A 43 4.12 52.85 -28.89
N ASP A 44 4.86 52.03 -29.64
CA ASP A 44 4.87 50.58 -29.44
C ASP A 44 5.19 50.23 -27.98
N ASN A 45 4.38 49.36 -27.39
CA ASN A 45 4.45 48.92 -25.98
C ASN A 45 4.28 50.03 -24.92
N ALA A 46 3.79 51.22 -25.28
CA ALA A 46 3.49 52.27 -24.29
C ALA A 46 2.42 51.85 -23.26
N VAL A 47 1.55 50.90 -23.64
CA VAL A 47 0.59 50.24 -22.76
C VAL A 47 0.92 48.76 -22.72
N SER A 48 1.41 48.28 -21.59
CA SER A 48 1.85 46.90 -21.37
C SER A 48 1.21 46.32 -20.11
N ALA A 49 1.27 45.00 -19.94
CA ALA A 49 0.77 44.35 -18.72
C ALA A 49 1.45 44.88 -17.44
N ALA A 50 2.67 45.40 -17.53
CA ALA A 50 3.38 46.00 -16.41
C ALA A 50 2.92 47.45 -16.09
N THR A 51 2.33 48.15 -17.06
CA THR A 51 1.87 49.54 -16.89
C THR A 51 0.37 49.65 -16.65
N ILE A 52 -0.38 48.56 -16.82
CA ILE A 52 -1.79 48.46 -16.42
C ILE A 52 -1.84 47.89 -15.02
N ALA A 53 -2.26 48.68 -14.04
CA ALA A 53 -2.46 48.18 -12.67
C ALA A 53 -3.62 47.18 -12.64
N ASP A 54 -3.47 46.11 -11.85
CA ASP A 54 -4.53 45.10 -11.68
C ASP A 54 -5.84 45.75 -11.24
N GLY A 55 -6.94 45.38 -11.92
CA GLY A 55 -8.27 45.93 -11.66
C GLY A 55 -8.52 47.37 -12.16
N SER A 56 -7.53 48.04 -12.76
CA SER A 56 -7.71 49.41 -13.28
C SER A 56 -8.59 49.48 -14.53
N ILE A 57 -8.66 48.40 -15.32
CA ILE A 57 -9.58 48.26 -16.45
C ILE A 57 -10.72 47.35 -16.02
N THR A 58 -11.84 47.95 -15.65
CA THR A 58 -13.07 47.22 -15.28
C THR A 58 -14.01 47.12 -16.48
N GLU A 59 -14.84 46.09 -16.49
CA GLU A 59 -15.74 45.80 -17.61
C GLU A 59 -16.62 47.00 -17.99
N VAL A 60 -17.07 47.79 -17.00
CA VAL A 60 -17.92 48.97 -17.19
C VAL A 60 -17.26 50.06 -18.06
N LEU A 61 -15.92 50.09 -18.11
CA LEU A 61 -15.14 51.05 -18.90
C LEU A 61 -15.10 50.69 -20.39
N PHE A 62 -15.41 49.45 -20.76
CA PHE A 62 -15.57 49.08 -22.17
C PHE A 62 -16.91 49.58 -22.70
N ASP A 63 -16.90 50.04 -23.95
CA ASP A 63 -18.11 50.34 -24.70
C ASP A 63 -19.05 49.11 -24.76
N ALA A 64 -20.35 49.38 -24.83
CA ALA A 64 -21.38 48.34 -24.84
C ALA A 64 -21.18 47.32 -25.97
N ALA A 65 -20.73 47.71 -27.17
CA ALA A 65 -20.49 46.78 -28.26
C ALA A 65 -19.24 45.90 -28.01
N VAL A 66 -18.22 46.44 -27.37
CA VAL A 66 -17.03 45.68 -26.94
C VAL A 66 -17.37 44.69 -25.83
N ARG A 67 -18.11 45.12 -24.80
CA ARG A 67 -18.63 44.23 -23.75
C ARG A 67 -19.48 43.10 -24.32
N THR A 68 -20.34 43.42 -25.29
CA THR A 68 -21.17 42.42 -25.97
C THR A 68 -20.35 41.34 -26.68
N LYS A 69 -19.19 41.69 -27.26
CA LYS A 69 -18.28 40.74 -27.91
C LYS A 69 -17.44 39.91 -26.93
N LEU A 70 -17.05 40.50 -25.80
CA LEU A 70 -16.26 39.81 -24.77
C LEU A 70 -17.11 38.88 -23.90
N ASN A 71 -18.36 39.26 -23.64
CA ASN A 71 -19.30 38.50 -22.81
C ASN A 71 -20.19 37.54 -23.59
N THR A 72 -20.03 37.45 -24.91
CA THR A 72 -20.67 36.38 -25.68
C THR A 72 -20.16 35.04 -25.16
N THR A 73 -21.02 34.31 -24.47
CA THR A 73 -20.76 32.95 -24.03
C THR A 73 -20.36 32.16 -25.26
N GLY A 74 -19.16 31.58 -25.28
CA GLY A 74 -18.73 30.73 -26.38
C GLY A 74 -19.59 29.47 -26.42
N THR A 75 -20.73 29.53 -27.08
CA THR A 75 -21.51 28.34 -27.44
C THR A 75 -20.68 27.57 -28.46
N VAL A 76 -20.03 26.50 -28.04
CA VAL A 76 -19.65 25.46 -28.99
C VAL A 76 -20.97 24.91 -29.50
N GLN A 77 -21.35 25.29 -30.73
CA GLN A 77 -22.58 24.84 -31.35
C GLN A 77 -22.51 23.31 -31.53
N ASP A 78 -23.58 22.60 -31.16
CA ASP A 78 -23.72 21.18 -31.51
C ASP A 78 -23.57 21.02 -33.02
N ALA A 79 -22.93 19.93 -33.44
CA ALA A 79 -22.79 19.64 -34.86
C ALA A 79 -24.19 19.45 -35.48
N ASP A 80 -24.46 20.15 -36.57
CA ASP A 80 -25.66 19.96 -37.39
C ASP A 80 -25.28 19.38 -38.77
N ALA A 81 -26.28 19.14 -39.63
CA ALA A 81 -26.07 18.53 -40.95
C ALA A 81 -25.15 19.34 -41.89
N THR A 82 -24.86 20.60 -41.55
CA THR A 82 -24.12 21.57 -42.39
C THR A 82 -22.98 22.29 -41.66
N THR A 83 -22.91 22.21 -40.33
CA THR A 83 -21.96 22.96 -39.49
C THR A 83 -21.12 22.01 -38.62
N LYS A 84 -19.78 22.13 -38.66
CA LYS A 84 -18.86 21.20 -37.96
C LYS A 84 -18.54 21.65 -36.54
N GLY A 85 -18.92 20.85 -35.53
CA GLY A 85 -18.37 20.88 -34.16
C GLY A 85 -17.12 19.98 -33.99
N LYS A 86 -16.64 19.74 -32.76
CA LYS A 86 -15.39 18.97 -32.47
C LYS A 86 -15.46 17.44 -32.74
N LEU A 87 -16.56 16.90 -33.26
CA LEU A 87 -16.69 15.49 -33.67
C LEU A 87 -17.15 15.41 -35.14
N ARG A 88 -16.40 14.73 -36.02
CA ARG A 88 -16.81 14.48 -37.41
C ARG A 88 -17.81 13.32 -37.46
N LEU A 89 -19.10 13.62 -37.60
CA LEU A 89 -20.20 12.65 -37.75
C LEU A 89 -20.62 12.46 -39.22
N THR A 90 -19.69 12.05 -40.09
CA THR A 90 -20.07 11.64 -41.46
C THR A 90 -19.46 10.29 -41.77
N GLY A 91 -20.31 9.29 -42.00
CA GLY A 91 -19.95 7.88 -42.15
C GLY A 91 -20.84 7.02 -41.26
N ASP A 92 -20.23 6.22 -40.38
CA ASP A 92 -20.91 5.19 -39.58
C ASP A 92 -21.77 5.74 -38.42
N LEU A 93 -21.76 7.05 -38.16
CA LEU A 93 -22.47 7.70 -37.05
C LEU A 93 -23.30 8.91 -37.54
N GLY A 94 -24.53 9.05 -37.02
CA GLY A 94 -25.48 10.16 -37.24
C GLY A 94 -26.23 10.53 -35.95
N GLY A 95 -27.37 11.24 -36.02
CA GLY A 95 -28.14 11.68 -34.84
C GLY A 95 -27.71 13.04 -34.26
N THR A 96 -28.22 13.39 -33.08
CA THR A 96 -27.82 14.60 -32.32
C THR A 96 -26.89 14.25 -31.16
N ALA A 97 -26.28 15.25 -30.51
CA ALA A 97 -25.42 15.04 -29.36
C ALA A 97 -26.13 14.33 -28.17
N GLU A 98 -27.44 14.55 -27.99
CA GLU A 98 -28.24 13.87 -26.95
C GLU A 98 -28.79 12.50 -27.39
N ALA A 99 -28.82 12.22 -28.69
CA ALA A 99 -29.39 11.00 -29.25
C ALA A 99 -28.60 10.53 -30.50
N PRO A 100 -27.40 9.96 -30.31
CA PRO A 100 -26.59 9.47 -31.43
C PRO A 100 -27.27 8.26 -32.08
N THR A 101 -27.20 8.20 -33.41
CA THR A 101 -27.72 7.08 -34.21
C THR A 101 -26.61 6.46 -35.06
N VAL A 102 -26.83 5.23 -35.52
CA VAL A 102 -25.99 4.54 -36.50
C VAL A 102 -26.87 4.31 -37.74
N PRO A 103 -27.01 5.30 -38.65
CA PRO A 103 -27.93 5.20 -39.78
C PRO A 103 -27.68 3.96 -40.65
N GLY A 104 -26.43 3.48 -40.72
CA GLY A 104 -26.05 2.27 -41.43
C GLY A 104 -26.67 0.97 -40.89
N LEU A 105 -27.26 0.99 -39.68
CA LEU A 105 -28.00 -0.11 -39.06
C LEU A 105 -29.52 -0.03 -39.28
N ALA A 106 -30.04 1.16 -39.65
CA ALA A 106 -31.46 1.34 -39.93
C ALA A 106 -31.83 0.56 -41.21
N GLY A 107 -32.59 -0.53 -41.03
CA GLY A 107 -33.07 -1.37 -42.15
C GLY A 107 -32.18 -2.57 -42.51
N LYS A 108 -31.13 -2.87 -41.75
CA LYS A 108 -30.29 -4.07 -41.98
C LYS A 108 -30.92 -5.37 -41.45
N GLU A 109 -31.87 -5.29 -40.51
CA GLU A 109 -32.76 -6.40 -40.16
C GLU A 109 -34.16 -5.86 -39.80
N ALA A 110 -35.23 -6.42 -40.37
CA ALA A 110 -36.59 -6.03 -40.04
C ALA A 110 -36.99 -6.64 -38.69
N SER A 111 -37.67 -5.87 -37.82
CA SER A 111 -38.27 -6.39 -36.59
C SER A 111 -39.24 -7.53 -36.94
N VAL A 112 -39.05 -8.71 -36.38
CA VAL A 112 -39.98 -9.85 -36.53
C VAL A 112 -41.13 -9.64 -35.55
N GLU A 113 -42.33 -9.35 -36.05
CA GLU A 113 -43.53 -9.29 -35.20
C GLU A 113 -43.75 -10.61 -34.48
N ALA A 114 -44.14 -10.60 -33.20
CA ALA A 114 -44.38 -11.83 -32.46
C ALA A 114 -45.61 -12.58 -33.02
N GLY A 115 -45.44 -13.83 -33.42
CA GLY A 115 -46.53 -14.71 -33.84
C GLY A 115 -47.36 -15.22 -32.65
N THR A 116 -48.50 -15.81 -32.95
CA THR A 116 -49.32 -16.51 -31.94
C THR A 116 -48.83 -17.95 -31.73
N ASN A 117 -49.28 -18.59 -30.64
CA ASN A 117 -48.99 -20.02 -30.37
C ASN A 117 -49.51 -20.98 -31.45
N SER A 118 -50.31 -20.50 -32.40
CA SER A 118 -50.82 -21.26 -33.56
C SER A 118 -50.08 -20.91 -34.85
N GLN A 119 -48.91 -20.27 -34.78
CA GLN A 119 -48.13 -19.88 -35.95
C GLN A 119 -46.65 -20.28 -35.83
N TYR A 120 -45.98 -20.45 -36.97
CA TYR A 120 -44.54 -20.63 -37.06
C TYR A 120 -43.95 -19.70 -38.15
N TYR A 121 -42.71 -19.25 -37.96
CA TYR A 121 -42.05 -18.32 -38.87
C TYR A 121 -41.19 -19.09 -39.88
N ARG A 122 -41.37 -18.81 -41.17
CA ARG A 122 -40.60 -19.45 -42.24
C ARG A 122 -39.38 -18.62 -42.65
N GLY A 123 -38.42 -19.25 -43.34
CA GLY A 123 -37.24 -18.58 -43.89
C GLY A 123 -37.54 -17.52 -44.96
N ASP A 124 -38.77 -17.49 -45.49
CA ASP A 124 -39.30 -16.42 -46.37
C ASP A 124 -39.78 -15.17 -45.60
N LYS A 125 -39.59 -15.17 -44.27
CA LYS A 125 -39.97 -14.09 -43.35
C LYS A 125 -41.49 -13.85 -43.25
N SER A 126 -42.29 -14.91 -43.38
CA SER A 126 -43.75 -14.87 -43.16
C SER A 126 -44.21 -15.81 -42.02
N TRP A 127 -45.21 -15.37 -41.25
CA TRP A 127 -45.92 -16.22 -40.28
C TRP A 127 -46.91 -17.15 -40.98
N GLN A 128 -46.89 -18.43 -40.63
CA GLN A 128 -47.78 -19.45 -41.19
C GLN A 128 -48.52 -20.17 -40.07
N THR A 129 -49.73 -20.67 -40.34
CA THR A 129 -50.54 -21.38 -39.32
C THR A 129 -49.97 -22.77 -39.03
N LEU A 130 -49.79 -23.10 -37.76
CA LEU A 130 -49.40 -24.42 -37.27
C LEU A 130 -50.67 -25.30 -37.15
N ASN A 131 -50.89 -26.15 -38.16
CA ASN A 131 -51.99 -27.11 -38.19
C ASN A 131 -51.50 -28.49 -38.66
N LYS A 132 -52.35 -29.52 -38.60
CA LYS A 132 -51.98 -30.89 -39.01
C LYS A 132 -51.49 -30.99 -40.47
N ALA A 133 -51.93 -30.09 -41.36
CA ALA A 133 -51.42 -30.04 -42.73
C ALA A 133 -50.00 -29.47 -42.80
N ALA A 134 -49.65 -28.49 -41.95
CA ALA A 134 -48.31 -27.90 -41.87
C ALA A 134 -47.21 -28.92 -41.50
N VAL A 135 -47.60 -30.06 -40.89
CA VAL A 135 -46.71 -31.17 -40.52
C VAL A 135 -47.00 -32.47 -41.30
N GLY A 136 -47.84 -32.42 -42.35
CA GLY A 136 -48.11 -33.57 -43.23
C GLY A 136 -49.03 -34.66 -42.65
N LEU A 137 -49.80 -34.37 -41.59
CA LEU A 137 -50.66 -35.30 -40.87
C LEU A 137 -52.16 -35.07 -41.13
N ALA A 138 -52.55 -34.85 -42.39
CA ALA A 138 -53.93 -34.46 -42.76
C ALA A 138 -55.02 -35.45 -42.30
N ASN A 139 -54.66 -36.74 -42.15
CA ASN A 139 -55.57 -37.84 -41.79
C ASN A 139 -55.82 -38.02 -40.28
N VAL A 140 -55.21 -37.22 -39.41
CA VAL A 140 -55.42 -37.30 -37.96
C VAL A 140 -56.59 -36.37 -37.58
N ASP A 141 -57.64 -36.91 -36.96
CA ASP A 141 -58.79 -36.14 -36.45
C ASP A 141 -58.91 -36.30 -34.93
N ASP A 142 -59.16 -35.21 -34.20
CA ASP A 142 -59.24 -35.19 -32.73
C ASP A 142 -60.67 -35.53 -32.27
N THR A 143 -61.08 -36.79 -32.47
CA THR A 143 -62.30 -37.34 -31.87
C THR A 143 -61.92 -38.03 -30.55
N SER A 144 -62.68 -37.76 -29.46
CA SER A 144 -62.42 -38.36 -28.14
C SER A 144 -62.37 -39.89 -28.21
N ASP A 145 -61.51 -40.52 -27.40
CA ASP A 145 -61.25 -41.96 -27.45
C ASP A 145 -62.51 -42.82 -27.39
N THR A 146 -63.53 -42.40 -26.63
CA THR A 146 -64.82 -43.10 -26.51
C THR A 146 -65.62 -43.15 -27.82
N ASN A 147 -65.41 -42.18 -28.71
CA ASN A 147 -66.16 -42.04 -29.96
C ASN A 147 -65.37 -42.51 -31.19
N LYS A 148 -64.19 -43.13 -30.98
CA LYS A 148 -63.40 -43.70 -32.07
C LYS A 148 -64.08 -44.98 -32.54
N PRO A 149 -64.58 -45.06 -33.80
CA PRO A 149 -65.18 -46.28 -34.30
C PRO A 149 -64.10 -47.37 -34.39
N ILE A 150 -64.28 -48.48 -33.69
CA ILE A 150 -63.49 -49.70 -33.95
C ILE A 150 -64.11 -50.44 -35.13
N SER A 151 -63.26 -51.09 -35.92
CA SER A 151 -63.74 -51.86 -37.06
C SER A 151 -64.61 -53.03 -36.59
N THR A 152 -65.60 -53.42 -37.39
CA THR A 152 -66.44 -54.60 -37.10
C THR A 152 -65.59 -55.87 -36.92
N ALA A 153 -64.47 -55.97 -37.63
CA ALA A 153 -63.52 -57.07 -37.48
C ALA A 153 -62.83 -57.07 -36.11
N THR A 154 -62.51 -55.89 -35.59
CA THR A 154 -61.91 -55.73 -34.25
C THR A 154 -62.89 -56.09 -33.15
N GLN A 155 -64.16 -55.70 -33.29
CA GLN A 155 -65.20 -56.07 -32.33
C GLN A 155 -65.42 -57.60 -32.29
N THR A 156 -65.51 -58.24 -33.46
CA THR A 156 -65.65 -59.70 -33.55
C THR A 156 -64.45 -60.45 -32.93
N ALA A 157 -63.24 -59.90 -33.06
CA ALA A 157 -62.03 -60.47 -32.46
C ALA A 157 -61.95 -60.27 -30.93
N LEU A 158 -62.58 -59.20 -30.40
CA LEU A 158 -62.71 -58.95 -28.97
C LEU A 158 -63.73 -59.89 -28.33
N ASP A 159 -64.83 -60.15 -29.01
CA ASP A 159 -65.90 -61.05 -28.54
C ASP A 159 -65.43 -62.53 -28.44
N THR A 160 -64.28 -62.87 -29.03
CA THR A 160 -63.63 -64.19 -28.91
C THR A 160 -62.63 -64.29 -27.75
N LYS A 161 -62.42 -63.23 -26.97
CA LYS A 161 -61.52 -63.23 -25.80
C LYS A 161 -62.28 -63.64 -24.53
N ALA A 162 -61.61 -64.36 -23.63
CA ALA A 162 -62.18 -64.84 -22.37
C ALA A 162 -62.59 -63.67 -21.46
N THR A 163 -63.81 -63.73 -20.90
CA THR A 163 -64.30 -62.76 -19.90
C THR A 163 -63.85 -63.17 -18.49
N ALA A 164 -63.78 -62.24 -17.54
CA ALA A 164 -63.29 -62.51 -16.18
C ALA A 164 -64.00 -63.69 -15.48
N SER A 165 -65.26 -63.97 -15.84
CA SER A 165 -66.03 -65.12 -15.35
C SER A 165 -65.63 -66.48 -15.91
N THR A 166 -64.76 -66.52 -16.93
CA THR A 166 -64.29 -67.74 -17.62
C THR A 166 -62.84 -68.12 -17.27
N LEU A 167 -62.20 -67.35 -16.38
CA LEU A 167 -60.82 -67.58 -15.95
C LEU A 167 -60.77 -68.50 -14.71
N SER A 168 -59.73 -69.33 -14.61
CA SER A 168 -59.46 -70.19 -13.44
C SER A 168 -59.27 -69.35 -12.17
N THR A 169 -59.52 -69.91 -10.98
CA THR A 169 -59.48 -69.19 -9.69
C THR A 169 -58.19 -68.39 -9.50
N VAL A 170 -57.02 -68.95 -9.87
CA VAL A 170 -55.72 -68.27 -9.82
C VAL A 170 -55.66 -67.01 -10.69
N ALA A 171 -56.33 -67.02 -11.83
CA ALA A 171 -56.38 -65.91 -12.77
C ALA A 171 -57.35 -64.80 -12.31
N THR A 172 -58.20 -65.07 -11.32
CA THR A 172 -59.05 -64.08 -10.66
C THR A 172 -58.55 -63.63 -9.29
N SER A 173 -57.92 -64.51 -8.51
CA SER A 173 -57.43 -64.24 -7.15
C SER A 173 -56.01 -63.67 -7.13
N GLY A 174 -55.21 -63.98 -8.16
CA GLY A 174 -53.77 -63.69 -8.21
C GLY A 174 -52.93 -64.49 -7.20
N SER A 175 -53.55 -65.41 -6.44
CA SER A 175 -52.87 -66.17 -5.40
C SER A 175 -52.01 -67.28 -6.01
N TYR A 176 -50.70 -67.15 -5.85
CA TYR A 176 -49.73 -68.16 -6.29
C TYR A 176 -49.96 -69.54 -5.63
N ALA A 177 -50.68 -69.55 -4.49
CA ALA A 177 -51.01 -70.75 -3.73
C ALA A 177 -52.05 -71.66 -4.42
N ASP A 178 -52.72 -71.19 -5.47
CA ASP A 178 -53.81 -71.90 -6.13
C ASP A 178 -53.31 -72.87 -7.25
N LEU A 179 -52.00 -72.92 -7.53
CA LEU A 179 -51.38 -73.75 -8.58
C LEU A 179 -50.73 -75.05 -8.03
N SER A 180 -51.08 -76.23 -8.54
CA SER A 180 -50.38 -77.50 -8.23
C SER A 180 -49.15 -77.72 -9.13
N ASN A 181 -48.07 -78.35 -8.63
CA ASN A 181 -46.77 -78.55 -9.31
C ASN A 181 -45.98 -77.26 -9.64
N ARG A 182 -45.94 -76.30 -8.70
CA ARG A 182 -45.20 -75.04 -8.88
C ARG A 182 -43.69 -75.18 -8.60
N PRO A 183 -42.83 -74.34 -9.19
CA PRO A 183 -41.42 -74.22 -8.82
C PRO A 183 -41.26 -73.70 -7.38
N THR A 184 -40.20 -74.11 -6.69
CA THR A 184 -39.84 -73.60 -5.36
C THR A 184 -39.45 -72.11 -5.44
N ILE A 185 -40.00 -71.28 -4.58
CA ILE A 185 -39.62 -69.87 -4.46
C ILE A 185 -38.22 -69.79 -3.80
N PRO A 186 -37.26 -69.01 -4.33
CA PRO A 186 -35.90 -68.95 -3.79
C PRO A 186 -35.87 -68.51 -2.32
N THR A 187 -34.94 -69.05 -1.54
CA THR A 187 -34.66 -68.64 -0.16
C THR A 187 -33.81 -67.36 -0.10
N ASP A 188 -33.63 -66.78 1.08
CA ASP A 188 -32.84 -65.57 1.33
C ASP A 188 -31.40 -65.70 0.79
N ALA A 189 -30.85 -64.59 0.31
CA ALA A 189 -29.49 -64.55 -0.22
C ALA A 189 -28.45 -64.89 0.87
N THR A 190 -27.43 -65.67 0.51
CA THR A 190 -26.24 -65.90 1.35
C THR A 190 -25.01 -65.31 0.66
N THR A 191 -23.87 -65.25 1.36
CA THR A 191 -22.62 -64.72 0.80
C THR A 191 -22.10 -65.47 -0.43
N GLY A 192 -22.66 -66.64 -0.77
CA GLY A 192 -22.27 -67.45 -1.93
C GLY A 192 -23.37 -67.73 -2.96
N ALA A 193 -24.63 -67.32 -2.75
CA ALA A 193 -25.73 -67.61 -3.68
C ALA A 193 -26.77 -66.46 -3.73
N LYS A 194 -27.19 -66.10 -4.96
CA LYS A 194 -28.19 -65.04 -5.18
C LYS A 194 -29.60 -65.54 -4.82
N GLY A 195 -30.24 -64.91 -3.83
CA GLY A 195 -31.61 -65.19 -3.35
C GLY A 195 -32.48 -63.92 -3.29
N ILE A 196 -33.64 -63.97 -2.61
CA ILE A 196 -34.46 -62.78 -2.30
C ILE A 196 -33.79 -61.96 -1.18
N VAL A 197 -33.59 -60.66 -1.39
CA VAL A 197 -33.10 -59.71 -0.37
C VAL A 197 -34.29 -58.85 0.06
N GLN A 198 -34.59 -58.78 1.36
CA GLN A 198 -35.63 -57.88 1.86
C GLN A 198 -35.12 -56.44 1.83
N LEU A 199 -35.59 -55.65 0.85
CA LEU A 199 -35.16 -54.27 0.59
C LEU A 199 -35.90 -53.26 1.47
N ALA A 200 -35.90 -53.48 2.78
CA ALA A 200 -36.55 -52.58 3.75
C ALA A 200 -35.59 -52.23 4.88
N GLY A 201 -35.64 -50.97 5.34
CA GLY A 201 -34.71 -50.42 6.32
C GLY A 201 -33.49 -49.80 5.66
N ASP A 202 -32.30 -50.37 5.88
CA ASP A 202 -31.03 -49.74 5.48
C ASP A 202 -30.67 -49.91 3.99
N LEU A 203 -31.40 -50.75 3.28
CA LEU A 203 -31.20 -51.05 1.85
C LEU A 203 -32.47 -50.74 1.05
N ALA A 204 -32.27 -50.21 -0.16
CA ALA A 204 -33.27 -49.86 -1.16
C ALA A 204 -32.83 -50.39 -2.55
N GLY A 205 -33.50 -49.95 -3.62
CA GLY A 205 -33.19 -50.36 -4.99
C GLY A 205 -33.94 -51.62 -5.40
N THR A 206 -33.30 -52.49 -6.20
CA THR A 206 -33.89 -53.76 -6.66
C THR A 206 -32.97 -54.93 -6.32
N SER A 207 -33.47 -56.16 -6.36
CA SER A 207 -32.65 -57.36 -6.08
C SER A 207 -31.50 -57.57 -7.07
N ALA A 208 -31.56 -56.95 -8.26
CA ALA A 208 -30.47 -56.98 -9.25
C ALA A 208 -29.40 -55.91 -9.01
N LEU A 209 -29.78 -54.78 -8.39
CA LEU A 209 -28.92 -53.63 -8.10
C LEU A 209 -29.35 -53.02 -6.75
N PRO A 210 -29.00 -53.66 -5.62
CA PRO A 210 -29.31 -53.11 -4.31
C PRO A 210 -28.46 -51.86 -4.06
N VAL A 211 -29.09 -50.83 -3.53
CA VAL A 211 -28.43 -49.58 -3.12
C VAL A 211 -28.72 -49.30 -1.66
N VAL A 212 -27.85 -48.56 -0.98
CA VAL A 212 -28.11 -48.13 0.39
C VAL A 212 -29.23 -47.08 0.37
N ALA A 213 -30.21 -47.22 1.27
CA ALA A 213 -31.33 -46.27 1.34
C ALA A 213 -30.83 -44.89 1.78
N ASN A 214 -31.41 -43.81 1.26
CA ASN A 214 -30.96 -42.47 1.58
C ASN A 214 -31.14 -42.19 3.09
N GLY A 215 -30.07 -41.75 3.76
CA GLY A 215 -30.05 -41.54 5.21
C GLY A 215 -29.95 -42.81 6.07
N ALA A 216 -29.79 -43.99 5.48
CA ALA A 216 -29.65 -45.24 6.24
C ALA A 216 -28.35 -45.34 7.04
N ILE A 217 -27.29 -44.68 6.56
CA ILE A 217 -26.00 -44.58 7.27
C ILE A 217 -26.02 -43.30 8.10
N THR A 218 -26.32 -43.46 9.38
CA THR A 218 -26.32 -42.37 10.38
C THR A 218 -24.99 -42.35 11.13
N SER A 219 -24.63 -41.22 11.74
CA SER A 219 -23.42 -41.08 12.58
C SER A 219 -23.31 -42.16 13.66
N ALA A 220 -24.42 -42.57 14.28
CA ALA A 220 -24.43 -43.65 15.29
C ALA A 220 -24.03 -45.04 14.75
N LYS A 221 -24.05 -45.25 13.43
CA LYS A 221 -23.62 -46.49 12.76
C LYS A 221 -22.17 -46.42 12.27
N ILE A 222 -21.52 -45.27 12.42
CA ILE A 222 -20.11 -45.06 12.13
C ILE A 222 -19.41 -44.96 13.48
N ALA A 223 -18.46 -45.85 13.76
CA ALA A 223 -17.70 -45.78 15.00
C ALA A 223 -16.81 -44.52 15.00
N ASP A 224 -16.65 -43.90 16.16
CA ASP A 224 -15.78 -42.74 16.31
C ASP A 224 -14.35 -43.09 15.88
N ALA A 225 -13.74 -42.18 15.11
CA ALA A 225 -12.36 -42.26 14.61
C ALA A 225 -12.04 -43.40 13.63
N THR A 226 -13.02 -44.11 13.05
CA THR A 226 -12.75 -45.17 12.07
C THR A 226 -12.69 -44.71 10.60
N ILE A 227 -13.21 -43.52 10.28
CA ILE A 227 -13.04 -42.93 8.94
C ILE A 227 -11.72 -42.18 8.92
N THR A 228 -10.74 -42.74 8.20
CA THR A 228 -9.39 -42.21 8.07
C THR A 228 -9.21 -41.42 6.78
N ALA A 229 -8.07 -40.72 6.64
CA ALA A 229 -7.76 -39.95 5.43
C ALA A 229 -7.67 -40.81 4.15
N ILE A 230 -7.47 -42.14 4.28
CA ILE A 230 -7.46 -43.06 3.14
C ILE A 230 -8.88 -43.36 2.62
N ASP A 231 -9.88 -43.28 3.50
CA ASP A 231 -11.29 -43.55 3.20
C ASP A 231 -11.96 -42.36 2.47
N ILE A 232 -11.27 -41.21 2.40
CA ILE A 232 -11.70 -39.97 1.75
C ILE A 232 -10.60 -39.56 0.76
N SER A 233 -10.40 -40.34 -0.30
CA SER A 233 -9.37 -40.05 -1.30
C SER A 233 -9.77 -38.87 -2.21
N ALA A 234 -8.77 -38.15 -2.74
CA ALA A 234 -8.97 -37.00 -3.64
C ALA A 234 -9.67 -37.34 -4.97
N THR A 235 -9.93 -38.62 -5.28
CA THR A 235 -10.73 -39.07 -6.43
C THR A 235 -12.19 -39.41 -6.07
N ALA A 236 -12.54 -39.46 -4.78
CA ALA A 236 -13.93 -39.51 -4.34
C ALA A 236 -14.44 -38.07 -4.12
N ALA A 237 -14.91 -37.44 -5.21
CA ALA A 237 -15.45 -36.09 -5.17
C ALA A 237 -16.72 -36.03 -4.30
N ILE A 238 -16.59 -35.62 -3.03
CA ILE A 238 -17.72 -35.07 -2.29
C ILE A 238 -17.93 -33.65 -2.82
N ALA A 239 -18.93 -33.46 -3.67
CA ALA A 239 -19.27 -32.15 -4.19
C ALA A 239 -19.71 -31.24 -3.03
N LYS A 240 -19.35 -29.95 -3.04
CA LYS A 240 -19.72 -28.97 -1.99
C LYS A 240 -21.21 -28.99 -1.67
N THR A 241 -22.06 -29.26 -2.67
CA THR A 241 -23.51 -29.41 -2.57
C THR A 241 -23.99 -30.56 -1.68
N GLN A 242 -23.12 -31.53 -1.36
CA GLN A 242 -23.42 -32.70 -0.55
C GLN A 242 -23.13 -32.48 0.95
N LEU A 243 -22.50 -31.37 1.32
CA LEU A 243 -22.33 -30.96 2.72
C LEU A 243 -23.61 -30.31 3.24
N ALA A 244 -23.88 -30.36 4.55
CA ALA A 244 -25.03 -29.67 5.13
C ALA A 244 -24.95 -28.15 4.89
N ALA A 245 -26.08 -27.46 4.70
CA ALA A 245 -26.12 -26.06 4.23
C ALA A 245 -25.40 -25.08 5.18
N ASP A 246 -25.41 -25.37 6.47
CA ASP A 246 -24.67 -24.69 7.54
C ASP A 246 -23.16 -24.94 7.47
N VAL A 247 -22.73 -26.16 7.12
CA VAL A 247 -21.32 -26.47 6.83
C VAL A 247 -20.89 -25.80 5.54
N GLN A 248 -21.70 -25.82 4.48
CA GLN A 248 -21.44 -25.07 3.25
C GLN A 248 -21.34 -23.56 3.51
N ALA A 249 -22.21 -23.01 4.38
CA ALA A 249 -22.20 -21.61 4.76
C ALA A 249 -21.00 -21.28 5.67
N SER A 250 -20.56 -22.21 6.53
CA SER A 250 -19.39 -22.06 7.39
C SER A 250 -18.09 -22.21 6.60
N LEU A 251 -18.02 -23.13 5.65
CA LEU A 251 -16.92 -23.26 4.70
C LEU A 251 -16.90 -22.08 3.74
N ALA A 252 -18.05 -21.60 3.25
CA ALA A 252 -18.10 -20.38 2.46
C ALA A 252 -17.71 -19.16 3.29
N LYS A 253 -18.09 -19.07 4.57
CA LYS A 253 -17.61 -18.03 5.50
C LYS A 253 -16.14 -18.16 5.80
N ALA A 254 -15.61 -19.37 5.97
CA ALA A 254 -14.20 -19.61 6.26
C ALA A 254 -13.33 -19.40 5.02
N ASP A 255 -13.77 -19.85 3.85
CA ASP A 255 -13.10 -19.65 2.56
C ASP A 255 -13.19 -18.19 2.10
N THR A 256 -14.34 -17.53 2.32
CA THR A 256 -14.42 -16.07 2.22
C THR A 256 -13.51 -15.44 3.27
N ALA A 257 -13.49 -15.85 4.53
CA ALA A 257 -12.62 -15.27 5.54
C ALA A 257 -11.12 -15.57 5.34
N LEU A 258 -10.73 -16.61 4.61
CA LEU A 258 -9.34 -16.99 4.34
C LEU A 258 -8.84 -16.41 3.00
N GLN A 259 -9.72 -16.28 2.01
CA GLN A 259 -9.44 -15.63 0.72
C GLN A 259 -9.69 -14.10 0.73
N THR A 260 -10.54 -13.60 1.64
CA THR A 260 -10.77 -12.16 1.87
C THR A 260 -10.12 -11.63 3.14
N ALA A 261 -9.41 -12.47 3.92
CA ALA A 261 -8.40 -11.96 4.85
C ALA A 261 -7.15 -11.52 4.05
N ALA A 262 -7.30 -10.38 3.38
CA ALA A 262 -6.28 -9.35 3.47
C ALA A 262 -5.97 -9.07 4.95
N PRO A 263 -4.79 -8.52 5.32
CA PRO A 263 -4.63 -7.94 6.65
C PRO A 263 -5.86 -7.09 6.91
N SER A 264 -6.57 -7.38 7.99
CA SER A 264 -7.89 -6.81 8.25
C SER A 264 -7.81 -5.30 8.07
N SER A 265 -8.40 -4.79 6.98
CA SER A 265 -8.94 -3.44 6.89
C SER A 265 -10.19 -3.37 7.76
N GLY A 266 -10.04 -3.80 9.01
CA GLY A 266 -11.00 -3.50 10.04
C GLY A 266 -11.12 -1.99 10.08
N SER A 267 -12.30 -1.50 9.74
CA SER A 267 -12.79 -0.22 10.21
C SER A 267 -12.82 -0.28 11.74
N ALA A 268 -11.65 -0.11 12.34
CA ALA A 268 -11.48 0.14 13.74
C ALA A 268 -11.17 1.64 13.82
N THR A 269 -12.18 2.41 14.21
CA THR A 269 -11.97 3.68 14.89
C THR A 269 -11.03 3.44 16.06
N GLN A 270 -9.73 3.63 15.84
CA GLN A 270 -8.80 4.08 16.86
C GLN A 270 -7.54 4.64 16.19
N SER A 271 -7.63 5.92 15.84
CA SER A 271 -6.48 6.81 15.90
C SER A 271 -6.98 8.05 16.64
N GLY A 272 -6.25 8.49 17.66
CA GLY A 272 -6.49 9.75 18.37
C GLY A 272 -6.21 10.99 17.51
N PHE A 273 -6.15 10.86 16.19
CA PHE A 273 -6.06 11.96 15.24
C PHE A 273 -7.19 11.87 14.21
N PRO A 274 -7.76 13.00 13.76
CA PRO A 274 -8.83 12.98 12.78
C PRO A 274 -8.33 12.32 11.49
N LEU A 275 -8.82 11.12 11.18
CA LEU A 275 -8.81 10.61 9.81
C LEU A 275 -9.56 11.63 8.96
N ARG A 276 -8.89 12.24 7.98
CA ARG A 276 -9.54 13.30 7.20
C ARG A 276 -10.64 12.75 6.29
N LYS A 277 -10.60 11.46 5.87
CA LYS A 277 -11.69 10.81 5.10
C LYS A 277 -11.78 9.28 5.25
N PRO A 278 -12.97 8.69 5.02
CA PRO A 278 -13.16 7.25 4.78
C PRO A 278 -12.39 6.78 3.53
N GLY A 279 -11.62 5.69 3.64
CA GLY A 279 -10.92 5.06 2.49
C GLY A 279 -9.38 5.05 2.55
N GLU A 280 -8.76 5.54 3.62
CA GLU A 280 -7.30 5.42 3.81
C GLU A 280 -6.88 3.95 3.99
N MET A 281 -6.00 3.46 3.11
CA MET A 281 -5.35 2.15 3.28
C MET A 281 -4.17 2.29 4.25
N ALA A 282 -4.29 1.72 5.45
CA ALA A 282 -3.17 1.55 6.36
C ALA A 282 -2.22 0.50 5.78
N ILE A 283 -1.04 0.91 5.33
CA ILE A 283 0.08 -0.02 5.17
C ILE A 283 0.78 -0.03 6.53
N VAL A 284 0.23 -0.82 7.45
CA VAL A 284 1.03 -1.36 8.53
C VAL A 284 2.03 -2.24 7.82
N ALA A 285 3.33 -1.94 7.90
CA ALA A 285 4.32 -2.97 7.62
C ALA A 285 4.23 -3.91 8.82
N PRO A 286 3.52 -5.05 8.74
CA PRO A 286 3.57 -6.01 9.82
C PRO A 286 4.95 -6.63 9.64
N GLN A 287 5.96 -6.03 10.27
CA GLN A 287 7.06 -6.87 10.70
C GLN A 287 6.39 -7.87 11.61
N GLU A 288 6.24 -9.09 11.10
CA GLU A 288 5.65 -10.20 11.81
C GLU A 288 6.19 -10.15 13.24
N VAL A 289 5.31 -10.29 14.24
CA VAL A 289 5.71 -10.51 15.64
C VAL A 289 6.32 -11.93 15.75
N ALA A 290 7.19 -12.30 14.83
CA ALA A 290 8.30 -13.18 15.08
C ALA A 290 9.47 -12.24 15.29
N VAL A 291 10.01 -12.25 16.52
CA VAL A 291 11.31 -11.73 16.90
C VAL A 291 12.02 -11.11 15.70
N ALA A 292 11.79 -9.83 15.40
CA ALA A 292 12.60 -9.11 14.44
C ALA A 292 13.97 -9.00 15.09
N ARG A 293 14.73 -10.10 15.08
CA ARG A 293 16.13 -10.04 15.31
C ARG A 293 16.64 -9.41 14.04
N ALA A 294 16.75 -8.08 14.04
CA ALA A 294 18.05 -7.56 13.72
C ALA A 294 18.99 -8.05 14.83
N ASN A 295 19.34 -9.34 14.81
CA ASN A 295 20.61 -9.77 15.38
C ASN A 295 21.62 -9.28 14.34
N ALA A 296 21.88 -7.99 14.32
CA ALA A 296 23.20 -7.56 13.94
C ALA A 296 24.07 -8.04 15.10
N SER A 297 24.67 -9.22 14.95
CA SER A 297 26.02 -9.34 15.47
C SER A 297 26.80 -8.30 14.68
N ASP A 298 27.17 -7.18 15.32
CA ASP A 298 27.96 -6.06 14.84
C ASP A 298 27.20 -4.83 14.27
N PRO A 299 26.57 -3.90 15.03
CA PRO A 299 26.28 -2.53 14.59
C PRO A 299 27.37 -1.52 15.02
N ALA A 300 28.61 -1.96 15.29
CA ALA A 300 29.74 -1.06 15.23
C ALA A 300 29.93 -0.58 13.76
N GLY A 301 30.15 0.72 13.56
CA GLY A 301 30.55 1.27 12.25
C GLY A 301 29.44 1.74 11.31
N HIS A 302 28.42 2.46 11.79
CA HIS A 302 27.46 3.22 10.96
C HIS A 302 26.49 2.39 10.10
N LYS A 303 26.02 1.23 10.60
CA LYS A 303 25.02 0.40 9.89
C LYS A 303 23.60 0.95 10.06
N ILE A 304 22.81 0.95 8.97
CA ILE A 304 21.52 1.62 8.87
C ILE A 304 20.38 0.59 8.75
N VAL A 305 19.54 0.52 9.78
CA VAL A 305 18.27 -0.24 9.75
C VAL A 305 17.20 0.62 9.09
N VAL A 306 16.50 0.09 8.11
CA VAL A 306 15.42 0.80 7.41
C VAL A 306 14.07 0.32 7.94
N LEU A 307 13.33 1.20 8.63
CA LEU A 307 12.03 0.85 9.23
C LEU A 307 10.90 0.87 8.20
N ALA A 308 10.99 1.77 7.23
CA ALA A 308 10.05 1.87 6.12
C ALA A 308 10.74 2.52 4.91
N GLU A 309 10.41 2.03 3.72
CA GLU A 309 10.76 2.68 2.46
C GLU A 309 9.60 2.52 1.48
N SER A 310 9.24 3.59 0.78
CA SER A 310 8.17 3.60 -0.23
C SER A 310 8.59 4.46 -1.40
N TRP A 311 8.33 4.02 -2.63
CA TRP A 311 8.64 4.76 -3.87
C TRP A 311 7.41 4.88 -4.76
N ASP A 312 7.43 5.91 -5.62
CA ASP A 312 6.45 6.15 -6.67
C ASP A 312 4.99 6.25 -6.19
N LYS A 313 4.78 6.44 -4.88
CA LYS A 313 3.45 6.56 -4.26
C LYS A 313 3.41 7.70 -3.25
N PRO A 314 2.34 8.52 -3.26
CA PRO A 314 2.10 9.47 -2.19
C PRO A 314 1.64 8.75 -0.93
N GLY A 315 1.85 9.36 0.22
CA GLY A 315 1.46 8.80 1.49
C GLY A 315 1.64 9.71 2.68
N VAL A 316 1.35 9.18 3.86
CA VAL A 316 1.53 9.84 5.15
C VAL A 316 2.12 8.85 6.14
N LEU A 317 3.28 9.17 6.70
CA LEU A 317 3.86 8.49 7.86
C LEU A 317 3.09 8.91 9.12
N LYS A 318 2.63 7.93 9.91
CA LYS A 318 1.67 8.12 10.99
C LYS A 318 2.22 7.79 12.37
N HIS A 319 3.11 6.80 12.44
CA HIS A 319 3.55 6.27 13.71
C HIS A 319 4.92 5.62 13.55
N ILE A 320 5.76 5.78 14.57
CA ILE A 320 7.00 5.05 14.71
C ILE A 320 7.02 4.45 16.11
N TRP A 321 7.32 3.16 16.19
CA TRP A 321 7.60 2.46 17.44
C TRP A 321 8.94 1.77 17.35
N VAL A 322 9.70 1.82 18.44
CA VAL A 322 10.97 1.11 18.58
C VAL A 322 11.08 0.46 19.95
N ALA A 323 11.87 -0.61 20.03
CA ALA A 323 12.32 -1.18 21.29
C ALA A 323 13.78 -1.66 21.19
N CYS A 324 14.49 -1.61 22.31
CA CYS A 324 15.81 -2.21 22.39
C CYS A 324 16.10 -2.81 23.77
N ASP A 325 17.13 -3.65 23.85
CA ASP A 325 17.63 -4.23 25.10
C ASP A 325 18.68 -3.36 25.83
N ASN A 326 18.98 -2.16 25.30
CA ASN A 326 19.98 -1.25 25.83
C ASN A 326 19.44 0.17 26.09
N SER A 327 18.78 0.33 27.25
CA SER A 327 18.38 1.61 27.86
C SER A 327 18.97 1.80 29.26
N ALA A 328 19.91 0.95 29.66
CA ALA A 328 20.47 0.94 31.01
C ALA A 328 21.32 2.19 31.34
N THR A 329 21.83 2.90 30.33
CA THR A 329 22.64 4.12 30.49
C THR A 329 22.07 5.26 29.63
N SER A 330 22.39 6.51 29.96
CA SER A 330 21.99 7.69 29.16
C SER A 330 22.57 7.71 27.74
N ALA A 331 23.64 6.93 27.50
CA ALA A 331 24.23 6.71 26.18
C ALA A 331 23.72 5.41 25.52
N GLY A 332 22.73 4.73 26.11
CA GLY A 332 22.08 3.57 25.52
C GLY A 332 21.41 3.89 24.19
N PHE A 333 21.19 2.87 23.38
CA PHE A 333 20.71 3.02 22.01
C PHE A 333 19.38 3.79 21.93
N LEU A 334 18.38 3.46 22.76
CA LEU A 334 17.09 4.16 22.77
C LEU A 334 17.16 5.57 23.38
N GLU A 335 18.19 5.85 24.18
CA GLU A 335 18.46 7.17 24.74
C GLU A 335 19.19 8.03 23.69
N GLN A 336 20.46 8.35 23.89
CA GLN A 336 21.24 9.21 22.99
C GLN A 336 22.11 8.43 21.99
N GLY A 337 22.12 7.09 22.06
CA GLY A 337 23.02 6.22 21.27
C GLY A 337 22.49 5.76 19.90
N GLY A 338 21.27 6.12 19.54
CA GLY A 338 20.67 5.85 18.24
C GLY A 338 20.24 7.15 17.57
N THR A 339 20.43 7.24 16.25
CA THR A 339 20.01 8.38 15.44
C THR A 339 18.91 7.96 14.48
N ILE A 340 17.79 8.67 14.47
CA ILE A 340 16.73 8.49 13.47
C ILE A 340 16.85 9.53 12.37
N ARG A 341 16.69 9.11 11.12
CA ARG A 341 16.53 9.99 9.96
C ARG A 341 15.26 9.67 9.19
N ILE A 342 14.52 10.70 8.83
CA ILE A 342 13.32 10.57 8.00
C ILE A 342 13.47 11.44 6.76
N TYR A 343 13.42 10.79 5.61
CA TYR A 343 13.48 11.41 4.30
C TYR A 343 12.10 11.31 3.65
N THR A 344 11.56 12.46 3.24
CA THR A 344 10.38 12.54 2.39
C THR A 344 10.81 13.10 1.05
N ASP A 345 10.33 12.48 -0.03
CA ASP A 345 10.58 12.91 -1.41
C ASP A 345 12.08 12.99 -1.78
N ASN A 346 12.91 12.30 -0.97
CA ASN A 346 14.36 12.16 -1.02
C ASN A 346 15.09 13.49 -1.17
N SER A 347 14.59 14.49 -0.44
CA SER A 347 15.38 15.67 -0.10
C SER A 347 16.78 15.25 0.34
N THR A 348 17.81 15.94 -0.15
CA THR A 348 19.20 15.71 0.27
C THR A 348 19.42 16.01 1.76
N VAL A 349 18.51 16.76 2.36
CA VAL A 349 18.44 17.03 3.80
C VAL A 349 17.26 16.26 4.39
N PRO A 350 17.47 15.39 5.40
CA PRO A 350 16.38 14.69 6.06
C PRO A 350 15.45 15.70 6.75
N ALA A 351 14.15 15.44 6.70
CA ALA A 351 13.16 16.27 7.38
C ALA A 351 13.18 16.08 8.90
N VAL A 352 13.69 14.95 9.38
CA VAL A 352 14.01 14.70 10.79
C VAL A 352 15.39 14.07 10.85
N SER A 353 16.28 14.59 11.71
CA SER A 353 17.58 13.98 12.01
C SER A 353 17.99 14.34 13.43
N MET A 354 17.83 13.40 14.36
CA MET A 354 18.09 13.61 15.80
C MET A 354 18.29 12.27 16.51
N SER A 355 18.68 12.30 17.79
CA SER A 355 18.75 11.08 18.60
C SER A 355 17.35 10.47 18.79
N LEU A 356 17.27 9.16 19.02
CA LEU A 356 16.01 8.49 19.34
C LEU A 356 15.40 9.07 20.62
N GLY A 357 16.20 9.34 21.63
CA GLY A 357 15.76 9.96 22.89
C GLY A 357 15.08 11.31 22.65
N ASP A 358 15.72 12.21 21.89
CA ASP A 358 15.10 13.49 21.56
C ASP A 358 13.84 13.30 20.71
N PHE A 359 13.87 12.39 19.73
CA PHE A 359 12.73 12.12 18.87
C PHE A 359 11.52 11.63 19.67
N PHE A 360 11.71 10.77 20.65
CA PHE A 360 10.66 10.24 21.53
C PHE A 360 10.44 11.06 22.80
N CYS A 361 10.99 12.28 22.89
CA CYS A 361 10.83 13.17 24.03
C CYS A 361 11.24 12.53 25.37
N LEU A 362 12.36 11.80 25.38
CA LEU A 362 12.88 11.10 26.55
C LEU A 362 13.85 12.01 27.32
N ALA A 363 13.60 12.21 28.61
CA ALA A 363 14.62 12.60 29.59
C ALA A 363 15.72 11.54 29.66
N ASN A 364 16.94 11.95 30.05
CA ASN A 364 18.05 11.00 30.22
C ASN A 364 17.63 9.94 31.25
N ARG A 365 17.47 8.69 30.79
CA ARG A 365 16.85 7.60 31.56
C ARG A 365 15.43 7.97 31.99
N SER A 366 14.54 8.09 31.03
CA SER A 366 13.13 8.34 31.33
C SER A 366 12.48 7.14 32.01
N ASP A 367 11.64 7.43 32.99
CA ASP A 367 10.67 6.45 33.51
C ASP A 367 9.53 6.25 32.51
N VAL A 368 8.63 5.32 32.84
CA VAL A 368 7.42 5.05 32.06
C VAL A 368 6.53 6.31 32.01
N PHE A 369 6.15 6.73 30.81
CA PHE A 369 5.13 7.74 30.59
C PHE A 369 4.41 7.47 29.27
N SER A 370 3.18 7.95 29.15
CA SER A 370 2.39 7.74 27.94
C SER A 370 1.43 8.88 27.70
N THR A 371 1.34 9.32 26.46
CA THR A 371 0.36 10.30 25.99
C THR A 371 -0.25 9.80 24.68
N PRO A 372 -1.34 10.42 24.18
CA PRO A 372 -1.84 10.13 22.83
C PRO A 372 -0.82 10.33 21.69
N ARG A 373 0.31 11.03 21.91
CA ARG A 373 1.28 11.41 20.87
C ARG A 373 2.64 10.75 21.01
N VAL A 374 3.10 10.53 22.22
CA VAL A 374 4.44 10.05 22.53
C VAL A 374 4.44 9.30 23.84
N GLY A 375 5.30 8.29 23.98
CA GLY A 375 5.45 7.60 25.24
C GLY A 375 6.61 6.63 25.26
N ARG A 376 6.86 6.11 26.46
CA ARG A 376 7.91 5.14 26.78
C ARG A 376 7.36 4.07 27.70
N ALA A 377 7.72 2.81 27.42
CA ALA A 377 7.66 1.72 28.37
C ALA A 377 9.08 1.27 28.74
N ASP A 378 9.30 0.94 30.01
CA ASP A 378 10.59 0.50 30.53
C ASP A 378 10.54 -0.96 30.97
N ARG A 379 11.65 -1.67 30.79
CA ARG A 379 11.84 -3.08 31.15
C ARG A 379 13.26 -3.29 31.70
N GLY A 380 13.67 -2.49 32.68
CA GLY A 380 14.94 -2.64 33.37
C GLY A 380 16.14 -2.24 32.51
N SER A 381 16.80 -3.20 31.87
CA SER A 381 17.94 -2.90 30.98
C SER A 381 17.53 -2.47 29.57
N GLY A 382 16.28 -2.73 29.18
CA GLY A 382 15.72 -2.38 27.87
C GLY A 382 14.41 -1.59 27.98
N GLY A 383 13.93 -1.06 26.87
CA GLY A 383 12.72 -0.24 26.82
C GLY A 383 12.14 -0.15 25.42
N SER A 384 10.98 0.48 25.31
CA SER A 384 10.35 0.81 24.04
C SER A 384 9.78 2.22 24.06
N ALA A 385 9.71 2.84 22.90
CA ALA A 385 9.13 4.17 22.75
C ALA A 385 8.29 4.23 21.47
N TYR A 386 7.29 5.12 21.49
CA TYR A 386 6.47 5.41 20.33
C TYR A 386 6.28 6.91 20.15
N ARG A 387 6.08 7.32 18.89
CA ARG A 387 5.64 8.67 18.54
C ARG A 387 4.68 8.60 17.36
N TYR A 388 3.55 9.27 17.51
CA TYR A 388 2.60 9.53 16.43
C TYR A 388 2.96 10.83 15.74
N LEU A 389 2.99 10.79 14.40
CA LEU A 389 3.33 11.90 13.52
C LEU A 389 2.23 12.05 12.48
N HIS A 390 2.23 13.17 11.75
CA HIS A 390 1.51 13.25 10.48
C HIS A 390 2.49 13.83 9.46
N MET A 391 3.21 12.98 8.75
CA MET A 391 4.30 13.39 7.88
C MET A 391 4.04 12.95 6.44
N PRO A 392 3.43 13.84 5.62
CA PRO A 392 3.17 13.55 4.22
C PRO A 392 4.41 13.43 3.36
N PHE A 393 4.29 12.65 2.29
CA PHE A 393 5.25 12.54 1.21
C PHE A 393 4.53 12.34 -0.12
N GLN A 394 5.08 12.89 -1.20
CA GLN A 394 4.46 12.87 -2.53
C GLN A 394 4.74 11.58 -3.29
N LYS A 395 5.95 11.07 -3.14
CA LYS A 395 6.49 10.00 -3.98
C LYS A 395 7.48 9.11 -3.26
N TYR A 396 8.10 9.60 -2.19
CA TYR A 396 9.10 8.82 -1.48
C TYR A 396 9.05 9.00 0.03
N LEU A 397 9.14 7.88 0.74
CA LEU A 397 9.38 7.85 2.18
C LEU A 397 10.58 6.95 2.44
N ARG A 398 11.47 7.38 3.34
CA ARG A 398 12.45 6.50 3.98
C ARG A 398 12.60 6.88 5.44
N VAL A 399 12.40 5.91 6.32
CA VAL A 399 12.65 6.02 7.76
C VAL A 399 13.80 5.08 8.08
N GLU A 400 14.88 5.63 8.62
CA GLU A 400 16.05 4.86 8.97
C GLU A 400 16.57 5.17 10.36
N VAL A 401 17.18 4.17 10.99
CA VAL A 401 17.81 4.26 12.31
C VAL A 401 19.23 3.77 12.21
N GLU A 402 20.16 4.56 12.72
CA GLU A 402 21.58 4.26 12.77
C GLU A 402 22.03 4.13 14.23
N SER A 403 22.80 3.09 14.53
CA SER A 403 23.47 2.95 15.83
C SER A 403 24.76 3.75 15.86
N THR A 404 24.96 4.54 16.90
CA THR A 404 26.25 5.21 17.18
C THR A 404 26.98 4.59 18.38
N ILE A 405 26.41 3.56 19.01
CA ILE A 405 27.04 2.86 20.13
C ILE A 405 28.04 1.80 19.65
N ALA A 406 29.08 1.57 20.45
CA ALA A 406 30.17 0.66 20.12
C ALA A 406 29.86 -0.83 20.33
N THR A 407 28.71 -1.16 20.91
CA THR A 407 28.29 -2.52 21.21
C THR A 407 27.02 -2.89 20.47
N ASP A 408 26.89 -4.16 20.16
CA ASP A 408 25.66 -4.73 19.64
C ASP A 408 24.50 -4.51 20.60
N THR A 409 23.34 -4.20 20.02
CA THR A 409 22.08 -4.09 20.74
C THR A 409 21.00 -4.76 19.92
N LEU A 410 20.11 -5.44 20.61
CA LEU A 410 18.89 -5.96 20.01
C LEU A 410 17.96 -4.78 19.75
N PHE A 411 17.57 -4.60 18.50
CA PHE A 411 16.68 -3.52 18.07
C PHE A 411 15.43 -4.08 17.37
N TYR A 412 14.29 -3.52 17.74
CA TYR A 412 12.99 -3.72 17.12
C TYR A 412 12.46 -2.36 16.68
N GLY A 413 11.88 -2.28 15.49
CA GLY A 413 11.32 -1.02 15.04
C GLY A 413 10.32 -1.18 13.90
N THR A 414 9.35 -0.27 13.89
CA THR A 414 8.31 -0.19 12.86
C THR A 414 8.03 1.27 12.56
N ALA A 415 7.72 1.55 11.29
CA ALA A 415 7.23 2.85 10.86
C ALA A 415 5.97 2.63 10.01
N ASP A 416 4.83 3.04 10.55
CA ASP A 416 3.52 2.84 9.93
C ASP A 416 3.17 4.02 9.06
N TYR A 417 2.80 3.75 7.81
CA TYR A 417 2.39 4.77 6.85
C TYR A 417 1.16 4.33 6.06
N SER A 418 0.49 5.27 5.43
CA SER A 418 -0.62 5.00 4.52
C SER A 418 -0.28 5.55 3.15
N THR A 419 -0.59 4.81 2.09
CA THR A 419 -0.48 5.34 0.73
C THR A 419 -1.77 6.00 0.30
N LEU A 420 -1.64 7.07 -0.46
CA LEU A 420 -2.76 7.82 -1.04
C LEU A 420 -2.91 7.48 -2.53
N ASN A 421 -4.09 7.75 -3.08
CA ASN A 421 -4.31 7.69 -4.52
C ASN A 421 -3.68 8.91 -5.20
N SER A 422 -3.87 10.09 -4.61
CA SER A 422 -3.25 11.33 -5.05
C SER A 422 -2.73 12.13 -3.86
N PHE A 423 -1.60 12.79 -4.04
CA PHE A 423 -1.09 13.72 -3.02
C PHE A 423 -2.03 14.93 -2.79
N SER A 424 -2.76 15.33 -3.84
CA SER A 424 -3.77 16.40 -3.75
C SER A 424 -4.91 16.10 -2.77
N ASP A 425 -5.08 14.84 -2.36
CA ASP A 425 -6.12 14.43 -1.42
C ASP A 425 -5.92 15.05 -0.03
N LEU A 426 -4.71 15.52 0.29
CA LEU A 426 -4.37 16.20 1.55
C LEU A 426 -4.86 17.66 1.62
N GLY A 427 -5.21 18.26 0.49
CA GLY A 427 -5.59 19.67 0.39
C GLY A 427 -4.40 20.60 0.18
N SER A 428 -4.42 21.78 0.81
CA SER A 428 -3.43 22.85 0.60
C SER A 428 -2.62 23.21 1.86
N GLN A 429 -2.75 22.44 2.94
CA GLN A 429 -2.08 22.70 4.21
C GLN A 429 -1.42 21.43 4.73
N GLN A 430 -0.38 21.59 5.56
CA GLN A 430 0.37 20.49 6.18
C GLN A 430 0.93 19.50 5.14
N LEU A 431 1.43 20.01 4.02
CA LEU A 431 1.94 19.22 2.89
C LEU A 431 3.38 18.73 3.07
N ALA A 432 4.07 19.19 4.11
CA ALA A 432 5.33 18.62 4.56
C ALA A 432 5.44 18.73 6.07
N TYR A 433 6.28 17.89 6.68
CA TYR A 433 6.59 17.95 8.10
C TYR A 433 8.11 17.92 8.29
N SER A 434 8.62 18.68 9.25
CA SER A 434 10.01 18.56 9.70
C SER A 434 10.13 18.89 11.17
N ILE A 435 11.22 18.43 11.81
CA ILE A 435 11.57 18.86 13.17
C ILE A 435 12.77 19.79 13.05
N LYS A 436 12.60 21.04 13.49
CA LYS A 436 13.67 22.04 13.62
C LYS A 436 14.15 22.07 15.05
N GLY A 437 15.42 22.35 15.27
CA GLY A 437 15.96 22.30 16.63
C GLY A 437 17.44 22.08 16.65
N GLN A 438 17.97 22.15 17.85
CA GLN A 438 19.37 21.88 18.11
C GLN A 438 19.57 21.45 19.56
N ARG A 439 20.63 20.69 19.78
CA ARG A 439 21.14 20.28 21.08
C ARG A 439 22.51 20.92 21.26
N VAL A 440 22.72 21.56 22.40
CA VAL A 440 23.96 22.23 22.77
C VAL A 440 24.43 21.66 24.11
N THR A 441 25.63 21.09 24.09
CA THR A 441 26.36 20.75 25.31
C THR A 441 26.99 22.04 25.83
N ASN A 442 26.81 22.36 27.11
CA ASN A 442 27.31 23.58 27.75
C ASN A 442 26.65 24.90 27.27
N GLN A 443 25.32 24.94 27.16
CA GLN A 443 24.60 26.19 26.94
C GLN A 443 24.74 27.10 28.18
N ALA A 444 25.15 28.35 27.98
CA ALA A 444 25.30 29.30 29.08
C ALA A 444 23.95 29.61 29.75
N ALA A 445 23.92 29.61 31.08
CA ALA A 445 22.73 30.01 31.83
C ALA A 445 22.33 31.47 31.53
N GLN A 446 21.04 31.77 31.64
CA GLN A 446 20.44 33.09 31.43
C GLN A 446 20.70 33.68 30.03
N THR A 447 20.83 32.82 29.02
CA THR A 447 20.98 33.23 27.62
C THR A 447 19.85 32.71 26.74
N PRO A 448 19.47 33.45 25.69
CA PRO A 448 18.49 32.98 24.70
C PRO A 448 19.11 31.94 23.76
N MET A 449 18.29 31.00 23.31
CA MET A 449 18.62 29.97 22.34
C MET A 449 17.53 29.90 21.27
N THR A 450 17.86 30.25 20.02
CA THR A 450 16.95 30.10 18.89
C THR A 450 16.87 28.62 18.50
N ILE A 451 15.72 27.99 18.67
CA ILE A 451 15.54 26.56 18.38
C ILE A 451 14.83 26.33 17.03
N CYS A 452 14.17 27.35 16.49
CA CYS A 452 13.59 27.32 15.16
C CYS A 452 13.74 28.70 14.52
N ASP A 453 14.14 28.71 13.26
CA ASP A 453 14.18 29.87 12.37
C ASP A 453 13.87 29.33 10.96
N PHE A 454 12.63 29.53 10.50
CA PHE A 454 12.08 28.77 9.39
C PHE A 454 11.13 29.62 8.54
N ASP A 455 11.48 29.75 7.25
CA ASP A 455 10.65 30.42 6.25
C ASP A 455 9.52 29.52 5.73
N GLY A 456 8.42 30.15 5.34
CA GLY A 456 7.27 29.53 4.67
C GLY A 456 5.97 29.75 5.42
N ALA A 457 4.89 29.17 4.89
CA ALA A 457 3.59 29.12 5.54
C ALA A 457 3.36 27.76 6.18
N GLY A 458 2.72 27.71 7.35
CA GLY A 458 2.55 26.46 8.06
C GLY A 458 1.91 26.60 9.43
N GLN A 459 2.14 25.58 10.24
CA GLN A 459 1.72 25.53 11.63
C GLN A 459 2.69 24.71 12.49
N ILE A 460 2.77 25.06 13.77
CA ILE A 460 3.53 24.31 14.76
C ILE A 460 2.77 23.02 15.12
N GLU A 461 3.50 21.91 15.28
CA GLU A 461 2.98 20.62 15.76
C GLU A 461 3.34 20.38 17.22
N SER A 462 4.63 20.48 17.54
CA SER A 462 5.15 20.21 18.87
C SER A 462 6.22 21.21 19.25
N LEU A 463 6.31 21.55 20.52
CA LEU A 463 7.49 22.12 21.17
C LEU A 463 8.03 21.08 22.14
N VAL A 464 9.33 20.82 22.09
CA VAL A 464 10.03 19.91 23.00
C VAL A 464 11.26 20.64 23.52
N VAL A 465 11.44 20.64 24.83
CA VAL A 465 12.63 21.21 25.47
C VAL A 465 13.15 20.23 26.50
N SER A 466 14.43 19.91 26.39
CA SER A 466 15.14 19.04 27.32
C SER A 466 16.31 19.79 27.93
N PHE A 467 16.51 19.64 29.24
CA PHE A 467 17.71 20.13 29.90
C PHE A 467 18.19 19.17 30.99
N SER A 468 19.49 19.20 31.25
CA SER A 468 20.10 18.56 32.41
C SER A 468 21.23 19.42 32.96
N GLY A 469 21.12 19.83 34.22
CA GLY A 469 22.19 20.50 34.98
C GLY A 469 23.10 19.50 35.73
N GLU A 470 24.26 19.97 36.20
CA GLU A 470 25.16 19.17 37.03
C GLU A 470 24.63 19.02 38.47
N ASP A 471 23.77 19.94 38.92
CA ASP A 471 23.21 19.98 40.28
C ASP A 471 21.67 19.91 40.27
N ALA A 472 21.09 19.29 41.29
CA ALA A 472 19.64 19.24 41.50
C ALA A 472 19.04 20.64 41.76
N GLY A 473 19.88 21.61 42.16
CA GLY A 473 19.52 23.00 42.38
C GLY A 473 19.24 23.85 41.12
N ASP A 474 19.49 23.33 39.91
CA ASP A 474 19.40 24.11 38.65
C ASP A 474 17.96 24.33 38.12
N LEU A 475 16.94 24.23 38.98
CA LEU A 475 15.54 24.46 38.58
C LEU A 475 15.26 25.90 38.12
N GLY A 476 16.14 26.86 38.42
CA GLY A 476 16.05 28.23 37.89
C GLY A 476 16.13 28.31 36.37
N VAL A 477 16.57 27.24 35.69
CA VAL A 477 16.46 27.10 34.23
C VAL A 477 15.00 27.28 33.78
N LEU A 478 14.03 26.83 34.59
CA LEU A 478 12.61 26.91 34.27
C LEU A 478 12.05 28.32 34.29
N GLU A 479 12.74 29.31 34.86
CA GLU A 479 12.26 30.70 34.86
C GLU A 479 12.33 31.36 33.47
N GLY A 480 13.04 30.74 32.52
CA GLY A 480 13.24 31.35 31.21
C GLY A 480 12.00 31.25 30.30
N ASN A 481 11.59 32.35 29.69
CA ASN A 481 10.46 32.35 28.76
C ASN A 481 10.75 31.56 27.48
N VAL A 482 9.69 30.97 26.92
CA VAL A 482 9.63 30.54 25.52
C VAL A 482 8.92 31.63 24.72
N ASP A 483 9.60 32.17 23.72
CA ASP A 483 9.11 33.23 22.85
C ASP A 483 8.94 32.71 21.42
N ILE A 484 7.75 32.89 20.86
CA ILE A 484 7.39 32.52 19.48
C ILE A 484 7.07 33.80 18.71
N TYR A 485 7.83 34.00 17.64
CA TYR A 485 7.69 35.10 16.69
C TYR A 485 7.10 34.56 15.39
N VAL A 486 6.03 35.19 14.92
CA VAL A 486 5.28 34.85 13.70
C VAL A 486 5.44 35.97 12.68
N ASP A 487 5.71 35.60 11.43
CA ASP A 487 5.70 36.51 10.28
C ASP A 487 6.64 37.72 10.39
N ASN A 488 7.87 37.48 10.86
CA ASN A 488 8.94 38.48 11.01
C ASN A 488 8.59 39.66 11.94
N GLU A 489 7.66 39.46 12.87
CA GLU A 489 7.30 40.47 13.84
C GLU A 489 8.46 40.87 14.77
N LEU A 490 8.43 42.13 15.23
CA LEU A 490 9.46 42.68 16.09
C LEU A 490 9.41 42.13 17.53
N TYR A 491 8.22 41.82 18.02
CA TYR A 491 7.96 41.31 19.37
C TYR A 491 7.24 39.97 19.28
N PRO A 492 7.48 39.02 20.20
CA PRO A 492 6.85 37.70 20.10
C PRO A 492 5.33 37.82 20.27
N SER A 493 4.57 37.25 19.34
CA SER A 493 3.11 37.10 19.41
C SER A 493 2.68 36.18 20.54
N TRP A 494 3.56 35.24 20.92
CA TRP A 494 3.34 34.35 22.04
C TRP A 494 4.59 34.26 22.89
N SER A 495 4.45 34.55 24.18
CA SER A 495 5.53 34.47 25.18
C SER A 495 4.96 33.82 26.43
N SER A 496 5.68 32.83 26.98
CA SER A 496 5.33 32.25 28.27
C SER A 496 5.79 33.14 29.43
N SER A 497 5.26 32.91 30.64
CA SER A 497 5.73 33.57 31.88
C SER A 497 6.88 32.84 32.58
N GLY A 498 7.23 31.66 32.07
CA GLY A 498 8.25 30.74 32.53
C GLY A 498 8.27 29.55 31.57
N MET A 499 9.32 28.75 31.60
CA MET A 499 9.45 27.58 30.74
C MET A 499 8.47 26.49 31.14
N GLU A 500 8.30 26.20 32.44
CA GLU A 500 7.31 25.22 32.89
C GLU A 500 5.89 25.64 32.51
N ASP A 501 5.60 26.93 32.54
CA ASP A 501 4.30 27.50 32.18
C ASP A 501 4.00 27.26 30.70
N ALA A 502 5.02 27.33 29.83
CA ALA A 502 4.89 26.98 28.41
C ALA A 502 4.38 25.54 28.20
N PHE A 503 4.61 24.66 29.17
CA PHE A 503 4.23 23.24 29.14
C PHE A 503 3.08 22.91 30.11
N ASN A 504 2.23 23.89 30.43
CA ASN A 504 1.07 23.76 31.34
C ASN A 504 1.45 23.30 32.76
N GLY A 505 2.68 23.61 33.17
CA GLY A 505 3.14 23.47 34.53
C GLY A 505 2.83 24.70 35.39
N GLY A 506 3.59 24.81 36.47
CA GLY A 506 3.66 25.97 37.35
C GLY A 506 4.50 25.64 38.59
N TRP A 507 5.14 26.65 39.17
CA TRP A 507 6.00 26.48 40.35
C TRP A 507 7.07 25.39 40.15
N TYR A 508 7.80 25.44 39.02
CA TYR A 508 8.85 24.47 38.66
C TYR A 508 8.37 23.02 38.44
N ALA A 509 7.06 22.79 38.32
CA ALA A 509 6.48 21.45 38.20
C ALA A 509 5.54 21.34 36.98
N MET A 510 5.53 20.16 36.35
CA MET A 510 4.75 19.85 35.16
C MET A 510 4.17 18.45 35.33
N PRO A 511 2.98 18.15 34.79
CA PRO A 511 2.43 16.81 34.84
C PRO A 511 3.31 15.79 34.10
N VAL A 512 3.70 14.72 34.77
CA VAL A 512 4.37 13.57 34.13
C VAL A 512 3.35 12.85 33.25
N GLY A 513 3.65 12.68 31.96
CA GLY A 513 2.70 12.08 31.02
C GLY A 513 1.48 12.96 30.71
N GLY A 514 1.56 14.28 30.95
CA GLY A 514 0.47 15.21 30.68
C GLY A 514 0.16 15.36 29.18
N TYR A 515 -1.08 15.71 28.84
CA TYR A 515 -1.52 16.02 27.48
C TYR A 515 -2.53 17.20 27.50
N PRO A 516 -2.46 18.18 26.58
CA PRO A 516 -1.57 18.26 25.41
C PRO A 516 -0.13 18.68 25.72
N ALA A 517 0.18 19.00 26.98
CA ALA A 517 1.52 19.35 27.44
C ALA A 517 1.86 18.66 28.76
N GLY A 518 3.15 18.48 29.01
CA GLY A 518 3.67 17.87 30.23
C GLY A 518 5.17 17.59 30.10
N ARG A 519 5.65 16.62 30.87
CA ARG A 519 7.02 16.15 30.79
C ARG A 519 7.13 14.62 30.75
N ALA A 520 8.28 14.14 30.32
CA ALA A 520 8.66 12.74 30.43
C ALA A 520 8.75 12.31 31.91
N GLY A 521 8.63 11.01 32.16
CA GLY A 521 8.97 10.46 33.47
C GLY A 521 10.47 10.60 33.71
N ASN A 522 10.87 10.99 34.91
CA ASN A 522 12.29 11.06 35.28
C ASN A 522 12.61 9.86 36.17
N SER A 523 13.61 9.05 35.81
CA SER A 523 14.23 8.16 36.80
C SER A 523 15.11 8.96 37.77
N ASP A 524 15.40 8.42 38.95
CA ASP A 524 16.21 9.03 40.01
C ASP A 524 17.67 9.34 39.56
N GLN A 525 17.87 10.38 38.75
CA GLN A 525 19.16 10.86 38.28
C GLN A 525 19.64 12.04 39.15
N PRO A 526 20.95 12.17 39.44
CA PRO A 526 21.52 13.39 40.02
C PRO A 526 21.39 14.55 39.01
N GLY A 527 21.04 15.75 39.50
CA GLY A 527 20.83 16.93 38.65
C GLY A 527 19.36 17.24 38.34
N ALA A 528 19.06 18.49 37.95
CA ALA A 528 17.75 18.86 37.41
C ALA A 528 17.63 18.42 35.94
N ASN A 529 17.19 17.17 35.72
CA ASN A 529 17.00 16.58 34.39
C ASN A 529 15.51 16.55 34.03
N GLN A 530 15.10 17.25 32.98
CA GLN A 530 13.72 17.23 32.50
C GLN A 530 13.64 17.29 30.98
N THR A 531 12.70 16.54 30.40
CA THR A 531 12.25 16.73 29.01
C THR A 531 10.77 17.05 29.01
N MET A 532 10.46 18.27 28.60
CA MET A 532 9.12 18.81 28.50
C MET A 532 8.66 18.77 27.05
N TYR A 533 7.37 18.59 26.83
CA TYR A 533 6.75 18.59 25.52
C TYR A 533 5.37 19.24 25.57
N ARG A 534 4.99 19.89 24.47
CA ARG A 534 3.65 20.42 24.21
C ARG A 534 3.29 20.17 22.77
N PHE A 535 2.07 19.71 22.53
CA PHE A 535 1.52 19.51 21.20
C PHE A 535 0.46 20.56 20.91
N PHE A 536 0.65 21.37 19.87
CA PHE A 536 -0.27 22.43 19.45
C PHE A 536 -1.35 21.88 18.52
N VAL A 537 -2.01 20.81 18.97
CA VAL A 537 -3.06 20.13 18.20
C VAL A 537 -4.41 20.79 18.45
N ASP A 538 -4.73 21.06 19.71
CA ASP A 538 -5.99 21.67 20.12
C ASP A 538 -5.96 23.21 20.05
N ASP A 539 -4.76 23.79 20.08
CA ASP A 539 -4.47 25.23 20.08
C ASP A 539 -3.36 25.59 19.06
N PRO A 540 -3.57 25.33 17.76
CA PRO A 540 -2.54 25.49 16.74
C PRO A 540 -2.07 26.94 16.59
N ILE A 541 -0.75 27.11 16.46
CA ILE A 541 -0.12 28.37 16.08
C ILE A 541 0.25 28.31 14.59
N PHE A 542 -0.34 29.20 13.79
CA PHE A 542 -0.12 29.32 12.36
C PHE A 542 0.86 30.44 12.03
N TYR A 543 1.54 30.33 10.89
CA TYR A 543 2.41 31.37 10.33
C TYR A 543 2.30 31.35 8.79
N ASN A 544 2.48 32.50 8.14
CA ASN A 544 2.29 32.64 6.68
C ASN A 544 3.59 32.81 5.90
N SER A 545 4.65 33.27 6.58
CA SER A 545 5.90 33.66 5.95
C SER A 545 7.13 33.22 6.72
N HIS A 546 7.09 33.26 8.05
CA HIS A 546 8.24 32.97 8.89
C HIS A 546 7.84 32.55 10.29
N LEU A 547 8.59 31.61 10.85
CA LEU A 547 8.49 31.17 12.24
C LEU A 547 9.86 31.25 12.90
N ARG A 548 9.93 31.94 14.04
CA ARG A 548 11.12 31.91 14.91
C ARG A 548 10.72 31.57 16.34
N VAL A 549 11.39 30.59 16.94
CA VAL A 549 11.16 30.18 18.32
C VAL A 549 12.45 30.29 19.11
N VAL A 550 12.40 31.01 20.23
CA VAL A 550 13.52 31.27 21.13
C VAL A 550 13.17 30.76 22.52
N VAL A 551 14.09 30.05 23.15
CA VAL A 551 13.96 29.59 24.54
C VAL A 551 15.05 30.25 25.37
N ASN A 552 14.68 30.87 26.49
CA ASN A 552 15.64 31.43 27.43
C ASN A 552 16.03 30.35 28.45
N VAL A 553 17.33 30.15 28.69
CA VAL A 553 17.82 29.14 29.66
C VAL A 553 17.87 29.74 31.07
N GLY A 554 16.69 30.00 31.63
CA GLY A 554 16.51 30.76 32.87
C GLY A 554 16.46 32.27 32.65
N GLN A 555 16.15 33.01 33.72
CA GLN A 555 15.96 34.45 33.69
C GLN A 555 16.90 35.17 34.66
N PRO A 556 17.49 36.32 34.28
CA PRO A 556 18.28 37.13 35.21
C PRO A 556 17.46 37.50 36.46
N TYR A 557 18.08 37.33 37.64
CA TYR A 557 17.51 37.69 38.95
C TYR A 557 16.29 36.87 39.40
N GLN A 558 15.98 35.75 38.75
CA GLN A 558 14.94 34.80 39.15
C GLN A 558 15.46 33.36 39.14
N GLY A 559 15.10 32.59 40.16
CA GLY A 559 15.60 31.21 40.35
C GLY A 559 17.10 31.15 40.65
N SER A 560 17.56 29.99 41.13
CA SER A 560 19.00 29.69 41.25
C SER A 560 19.41 28.74 40.14
N ILE A 561 20.52 29.07 39.47
CA ILE A 561 21.22 28.18 38.56
C ILE A 561 22.67 28.17 39.04
N VAL A 562 23.11 27.02 39.52
CA VAL A 562 24.43 26.82 40.14
C VAL A 562 25.42 26.38 39.07
N SER A 563 24.97 25.56 38.13
CA SER A 563 25.80 25.13 37.01
C SER A 563 26.13 26.30 36.07
N PRO A 564 27.42 26.52 35.73
CA PRO A 564 27.81 27.60 34.82
C PRO A 564 27.34 27.36 33.38
N ALA A 565 27.02 26.11 33.05
CA ALA A 565 26.46 25.72 31.77
C ALA A 565 25.50 24.54 31.93
N ILE A 566 24.52 24.44 31.03
CA ILE A 566 23.44 23.45 31.04
C ILE A 566 23.48 22.67 29.73
N ASN A 567 23.34 21.34 29.79
CA ASN A 567 23.07 20.57 28.58
C ASN A 567 21.63 20.84 28.17
N PHE A 568 21.42 21.40 26.99
CA PHE A 568 20.12 21.90 26.57
C PHE A 568 19.79 21.42 25.16
N ALA A 569 18.54 21.06 24.92
CA ALA A 569 18.04 20.74 23.60
C ALA A 569 16.64 21.31 23.44
N GLY A 570 16.37 21.90 22.27
CA GLY A 570 15.06 22.42 21.94
C GLY A 570 14.68 22.07 20.51
N TYR A 571 13.45 21.62 20.34
CA TYR A 571 12.91 21.17 19.07
C TYR A 571 11.50 21.67 18.85
N VAL A 572 11.20 22.02 17.60
CA VAL A 572 9.90 22.44 17.11
C VAL A 572 9.52 21.54 15.93
N GLY A 573 8.45 20.76 16.10
CA GLY A 573 7.81 20.07 14.99
C GLY A 573 7.01 21.09 14.19
N VAL A 574 7.24 21.16 12.87
CA VAL A 574 6.57 22.13 11.99
C VAL A 574 5.95 21.41 10.81
N TRP A 575 4.70 21.76 10.53
CA TRP A 575 4.05 21.45 9.26
C TRP A 575 4.17 22.63 8.32
N SER A 576 4.62 22.39 7.09
CA SER A 576 4.67 23.38 6.02
C SER A 576 3.53 23.16 5.03
N ASN A 577 2.98 24.25 4.50
CA ASN A 577 2.00 24.22 3.42
C ASN A 577 2.67 24.07 2.03
N THR A 578 4.00 24.12 1.97
CA THR A 578 4.77 23.86 0.75
C THR A 578 5.27 22.41 0.79
N PRO A 579 4.92 21.57 -0.19
CA PRO A 579 5.39 20.19 -0.25
C PRO A 579 6.88 20.11 -0.59
N VAL A 580 7.52 19.00 -0.25
CA VAL A 580 8.92 18.75 -0.62
C VAL A 580 9.01 18.36 -2.10
N THR A 581 9.86 19.04 -2.87
CA THR A 581 10.10 18.70 -4.28
C THR A 581 10.71 17.30 -4.41
N PRO A 582 10.09 16.36 -5.16
CA PRO A 582 10.63 15.02 -5.34
C PRO A 582 11.97 14.97 -6.08
N SER A 583 12.93 14.24 -5.49
CA SER A 583 14.25 13.97 -6.04
C SER A 583 14.82 12.64 -5.55
N TYR A 584 14.26 11.50 -5.99
CA TYR A 584 14.62 10.15 -5.50
C TYR A 584 15.03 9.20 -6.63
N THR A 585 15.67 8.09 -6.28
CA THR A 585 16.00 7.03 -7.22
C THR A 585 15.03 5.85 -7.06
N ALA A 586 14.32 5.52 -8.13
CA ALA A 586 13.35 4.43 -8.16
C ALA A 586 13.81 3.32 -9.10
N VAL A 587 13.22 2.13 -8.95
CA VAL A 587 13.34 1.08 -9.96
C VAL A 587 12.64 1.57 -11.23
N ASP A 588 13.32 1.51 -12.37
CA ASP A 588 12.70 1.84 -13.65
C ASP A 588 11.88 0.65 -14.16
N ALA A 589 10.63 0.58 -13.72
CA ALA A 589 9.69 -0.46 -14.17
C ALA A 589 9.31 -0.32 -15.66
N GLY A 590 9.48 0.87 -16.25
CA GLY A 590 9.17 1.14 -17.66
C GLY A 590 10.34 0.82 -18.60
N ALA A 591 11.57 0.83 -18.10
CA ALA A 591 12.74 0.43 -18.88
C ALA A 591 12.70 -1.07 -19.21
N THR A 592 13.19 -1.40 -20.42
CA THR A 592 13.50 -2.78 -20.78
C THR A 592 14.50 -3.35 -19.76
N PRO A 593 14.21 -4.50 -19.13
CA PRO A 593 15.16 -5.13 -18.24
C PRO A 593 16.48 -5.41 -18.96
N VAL A 594 17.58 -5.22 -18.26
CA VAL A 594 18.92 -5.62 -18.70
C VAL A 594 18.99 -7.14 -18.79
N VAL A 595 18.31 -7.81 -17.85
CA VAL A 595 18.06 -9.26 -17.86
C VAL A 595 16.61 -9.50 -17.48
N ASP A 596 15.98 -10.40 -18.23
CA ASP A 596 14.63 -10.90 -17.98
C ASP A 596 14.60 -12.42 -18.25
N ASP A 597 15.22 -13.20 -17.37
CA ASP A 597 15.25 -14.65 -17.51
C ASP A 597 14.08 -15.24 -16.71
N GLN A 598 13.08 -15.74 -17.43
CA GLN A 598 11.87 -16.36 -16.87
C GLN A 598 12.09 -17.83 -16.47
N MET A 599 13.34 -18.33 -16.54
CA MET A 599 13.75 -19.68 -16.15
C MET A 599 12.93 -20.83 -16.78
N ASN A 600 12.27 -20.56 -17.91
CA ASN A 600 11.38 -21.47 -18.62
C ASN A 600 12.09 -22.28 -19.73
N GLN A 601 13.38 -22.56 -19.54
CA GLN A 601 14.18 -23.34 -20.48
C GLN A 601 13.73 -24.82 -20.49
N ALA A 602 13.93 -25.50 -21.61
CA ALA A 602 13.59 -26.91 -21.75
C ALA A 602 14.25 -27.76 -20.66
N ALA A 603 13.52 -28.76 -20.16
CA ALA A 603 13.97 -29.58 -19.04
C ALA A 603 15.33 -30.25 -19.31
N GLY A 604 16.29 -30.09 -18.39
CA GLY A 604 17.66 -30.58 -18.57
C GLY A 604 18.69 -29.63 -17.96
N THR A 605 19.86 -29.50 -18.58
CA THR A 605 20.92 -28.58 -18.16
C THR A 605 20.60 -27.13 -18.55
N LEU A 606 21.10 -26.15 -17.79
CA LEU A 606 21.01 -24.74 -18.20
C LEU A 606 21.74 -24.48 -19.53
N ASN A 607 21.27 -23.52 -20.30
CA ASN A 607 21.94 -23.05 -21.52
C ASN A 607 23.35 -22.51 -21.21
N ALA A 608 24.39 -23.23 -21.65
CA ALA A 608 25.78 -22.87 -21.42
C ALA A 608 26.22 -21.55 -22.11
N THR A 609 25.46 -21.08 -23.11
CA THR A 609 25.67 -19.76 -23.72
C THR A 609 25.30 -18.64 -22.75
N ASP A 610 24.25 -18.85 -21.95
CA ASP A 610 23.66 -17.84 -21.08
C ASP A 610 24.16 -17.93 -19.64
N TRP A 611 24.50 -19.14 -19.19
CA TRP A 611 24.79 -19.44 -17.80
C TRP A 611 26.20 -20.05 -17.65
N ASN A 612 26.89 -19.65 -16.58
CA ASN A 612 28.13 -20.24 -16.12
C ASN A 612 27.84 -21.09 -14.87
N GLN A 613 28.36 -22.32 -14.84
CA GLN A 613 28.26 -23.21 -13.68
C GLN A 613 29.58 -23.97 -13.50
N GLU A 614 29.93 -24.29 -12.26
CA GLU A 614 31.16 -25.02 -11.93
C GLU A 614 30.96 -26.52 -12.07
N GLY A 615 31.49 -27.14 -13.14
CA GLY A 615 31.19 -28.53 -13.50
C GLY A 615 31.61 -29.61 -12.49
N SER A 616 32.39 -29.29 -11.46
CA SER A 616 32.75 -30.21 -10.37
C SER A 616 31.69 -30.29 -9.26
N ARG A 617 30.62 -29.48 -9.35
CA ARG A 617 29.58 -29.35 -8.32
C ARG A 617 28.23 -29.79 -8.84
N THR A 618 27.27 -29.98 -7.93
CA THR A 618 25.87 -30.09 -8.30
C THR A 618 25.47 -28.94 -9.22
N GLN A 619 24.82 -29.26 -10.34
CA GLN A 619 24.39 -28.27 -11.33
C GLN A 619 22.93 -27.90 -11.09
N LEU A 620 22.61 -26.62 -11.30
CA LEU A 620 21.25 -26.17 -11.53
C LEU A 620 20.75 -26.82 -12.84
N VAL A 621 19.51 -27.27 -12.81
CA VAL A 621 18.81 -27.86 -13.96
C VAL A 621 17.55 -27.07 -14.26
N ALA A 622 17.25 -26.89 -15.54
CA ALA A 622 15.97 -26.34 -15.96
C ALA A 622 14.88 -27.42 -15.83
N THR A 623 13.69 -27.02 -15.37
CA THR A 623 12.54 -27.92 -15.21
C THR A 623 11.51 -27.78 -16.34
N GLY A 624 11.65 -26.76 -17.20
CA GLY A 624 10.61 -26.31 -18.12
C GLY A 624 9.90 -25.03 -17.66
N SER A 625 9.95 -24.71 -16.36
CA SER A 625 9.25 -23.55 -15.77
C SER A 625 10.00 -22.87 -14.63
N THR A 626 11.03 -23.51 -14.10
CA THR A 626 11.88 -23.03 -13.01
C THR A 626 13.30 -23.56 -13.23
N PHE A 627 14.27 -23.01 -12.50
CA PHE A 627 15.55 -23.69 -12.27
C PHE A 627 15.51 -24.38 -10.91
N ALA A 628 15.95 -25.63 -10.87
CA ALA A 628 15.96 -26.44 -9.67
C ALA A 628 17.37 -26.91 -9.33
N VAL A 629 17.62 -27.03 -8.03
CA VAL A 629 18.75 -27.76 -7.47
C VAL A 629 18.17 -28.90 -6.65
N PRO A 630 18.35 -30.16 -7.08
CA PRO A 630 17.94 -31.30 -6.27
C PRO A 630 18.80 -31.36 -5.00
N TYR A 631 18.17 -31.70 -3.87
CA TYR A 631 18.91 -31.94 -2.64
C TYR A 631 19.77 -33.21 -2.77
N GLY A 632 21.01 -33.17 -2.28
CA GLY A 632 21.86 -34.36 -2.11
C GLY A 632 22.53 -34.93 -3.37
N SER A 633 22.58 -34.21 -4.50
CA SER A 633 23.29 -34.66 -5.72
C SER A 633 24.80 -34.36 -5.72
N GLY A 634 25.32 -33.81 -4.63
CA GLY A 634 26.73 -33.45 -4.44
C GLY A 634 27.24 -33.92 -3.07
N GLY A 635 28.57 -33.91 -2.89
CA GLY A 635 29.14 -34.08 -1.54
C GLY A 635 28.62 -32.99 -0.59
N ALA A 636 28.61 -33.25 0.73
CA ALA A 636 28.21 -32.24 1.72
C ALA A 636 29.01 -30.93 1.56
N HIS A 637 28.37 -29.77 1.78
CA HIS A 637 28.97 -28.44 1.70
C HIS A 637 29.30 -27.97 0.29
N GLN A 638 28.40 -28.24 -0.67
CA GLN A 638 28.57 -27.75 -2.04
C GLN A 638 27.82 -26.45 -2.29
N ASP A 639 28.59 -25.39 -2.54
CA ASP A 639 28.13 -24.14 -3.13
C ASP A 639 27.72 -24.38 -4.59
N THR A 640 26.42 -24.46 -4.82
CA THR A 640 25.82 -24.66 -6.13
C THR A 640 25.36 -23.32 -6.66
N ARG A 641 25.90 -22.88 -7.80
CA ARG A 641 25.62 -21.54 -8.35
C ARG A 641 25.56 -21.52 -9.86
N ALA A 642 24.72 -20.64 -10.38
CA ALA A 642 24.69 -20.28 -11.78
C ALA A 642 24.83 -18.77 -11.92
N ALA A 643 25.84 -18.35 -12.68
CA ALA A 643 26.11 -16.95 -12.97
C ALA A 643 25.64 -16.59 -14.38
N ARG A 644 25.05 -15.39 -14.53
CA ARG A 644 24.65 -14.92 -15.87
C ARG A 644 25.87 -14.44 -16.66
N LYS A 645 26.01 -14.89 -17.91
CA LYS A 645 27.07 -14.49 -18.85
C LYS A 645 26.66 -13.31 -19.72
N ASN A 646 27.66 -12.59 -20.23
CA ASN A 646 27.53 -11.59 -21.30
C ASN A 646 26.54 -10.45 -20.98
N VAL A 647 26.49 -10.02 -19.72
CA VAL A 647 25.61 -8.92 -19.28
C VAL A 647 26.45 -7.69 -18.96
N SER A 648 26.06 -6.56 -19.54
CA SER A 648 26.58 -5.25 -19.15
C SER A 648 25.62 -4.62 -18.15
N LEU A 649 26.04 -4.54 -16.88
CA LEU A 649 25.23 -3.96 -15.81
C LEU A 649 25.33 -2.42 -15.81
N PRO A 650 24.23 -1.70 -15.57
CA PRO A 650 24.26 -0.27 -15.29
C PRO A 650 25.05 0.05 -14.02
N THR A 651 25.42 1.32 -13.82
CA THR A 651 26.05 1.77 -12.57
C THR A 651 25.15 1.50 -11.36
N ASP A 652 23.87 1.87 -11.50
CA ASP A 652 22.85 1.72 -10.47
C ASP A 652 21.73 0.83 -11.01
N TYR A 653 21.44 -0.24 -10.28
CA TYR A 653 20.50 -1.25 -10.75
C TYR A 653 19.76 -1.92 -9.59
N TRP A 654 18.64 -2.52 -9.97
CA TRP A 654 17.82 -3.39 -9.17
C TRP A 654 17.96 -4.81 -9.71
N THR A 655 18.27 -5.76 -8.84
CA THR A 655 18.24 -7.19 -9.18
C THR A 655 17.25 -7.90 -8.28
N GLU A 656 16.40 -8.74 -8.86
CA GLU A 656 15.40 -9.50 -8.12
C GLU A 656 15.23 -10.92 -8.68
N THR A 657 14.81 -11.80 -7.78
CA THR A 657 14.41 -13.17 -8.09
C THR A 657 13.31 -13.60 -7.14
N ARG A 658 12.72 -14.75 -7.42
CA ARG A 658 11.82 -15.46 -6.52
C ARG A 658 12.36 -16.88 -6.37
N PHE A 659 12.58 -17.29 -5.13
CA PHE A 659 13.11 -18.61 -4.81
C PHE A 659 12.32 -19.30 -3.71
N ARG A 660 12.54 -20.61 -3.54
CA ARG A 660 12.06 -21.39 -2.40
C ARG A 660 13.02 -22.51 -2.06
N VAL A 661 13.04 -22.90 -0.79
CA VAL A 661 13.65 -24.16 -0.35
C VAL A 661 12.61 -25.26 -0.50
N THR A 662 12.98 -26.38 -1.13
CA THR A 662 12.07 -27.49 -1.47
C THR A 662 12.26 -28.71 -0.59
N ASP A 663 13.37 -28.80 0.14
CA ASP A 663 13.61 -29.88 1.08
C ASP A 663 13.11 -29.53 2.50
N ALA A 664 12.32 -30.44 3.07
CA ALA A 664 11.79 -30.35 4.44
C ALA A 664 12.61 -31.19 5.44
N THR A 665 13.55 -32.00 4.96
CA THR A 665 14.16 -33.06 5.76
C THR A 665 15.48 -32.66 6.44
N HIS A 666 16.12 -31.57 5.99
CA HIS A 666 17.38 -31.08 6.56
C HIS A 666 17.30 -29.63 7.00
N ASP A 667 18.10 -29.29 8.00
CA ASP A 667 18.29 -27.94 8.50
C ASP A 667 19.59 -27.34 7.91
N ASP A 668 19.86 -26.06 8.19
CA ASP A 668 21.02 -25.31 7.67
C ASP A 668 21.08 -25.16 6.15
N GLN A 669 19.90 -25.10 5.52
CA GLN A 669 19.75 -24.95 4.08
C GLN A 669 19.72 -23.46 3.69
N GLU A 670 20.49 -23.05 2.69
CA GLU A 670 20.51 -21.66 2.20
C GLU A 670 20.19 -21.58 0.70
N VAL A 671 19.33 -20.64 0.31
CA VAL A 671 19.08 -20.27 -1.10
C VAL A 671 19.31 -18.78 -1.27
N SER A 672 19.90 -18.34 -2.38
CA SER A 672 20.45 -17.00 -2.52
C SER A 672 20.30 -16.36 -3.90
N LEU A 673 20.09 -15.05 -3.87
CA LEU A 673 20.34 -14.13 -4.98
C LEU A 673 21.72 -13.51 -4.77
N ILE A 674 22.52 -13.45 -5.83
CA ILE A 674 23.93 -13.08 -5.80
C ILE A 674 24.16 -11.85 -6.67
N MET A 675 24.92 -10.86 -6.19
CA MET A 675 25.37 -9.69 -6.97
C MET A 675 26.78 -9.27 -6.59
N LEU A 676 27.38 -8.39 -7.39
CA LEU A 676 28.71 -7.80 -7.13
C LEU A 676 29.87 -8.80 -6.99
N GLY A 677 29.69 -10.04 -7.47
CA GLY A 677 30.71 -11.07 -7.40
C GLY A 677 31.74 -11.00 -8.53
N ALA A 678 32.82 -11.78 -8.39
CA ALA A 678 33.80 -11.93 -9.45
C ALA A 678 33.20 -12.57 -10.71
N THR A 679 33.68 -12.16 -11.88
CA THR A 679 33.34 -12.80 -13.16
C THR A 679 34.42 -13.79 -13.58
N PRO A 680 34.07 -14.91 -14.24
CA PRO A 680 32.73 -15.33 -14.65
C PRO A 680 31.94 -16.08 -13.57
N ASP A 681 32.51 -16.24 -12.37
CA ASP A 681 32.00 -17.17 -11.35
C ASP A 681 31.95 -16.51 -9.95
N PRO A 682 30.80 -15.95 -9.55
CA PRO A 682 30.64 -15.28 -8.27
C PRO A 682 30.50 -16.31 -7.14
N TYR A 683 31.59 -16.60 -6.43
CA TYR A 683 31.67 -17.59 -5.35
C TYR A 683 31.08 -17.07 -4.01
N PHE A 684 30.49 -17.96 -3.19
CA PHE A 684 29.98 -17.65 -1.85
C PHE A 684 31.12 -17.20 -0.91
N GLY A 685 31.25 -15.89 -0.69
CA GLY A 685 32.40 -15.29 0.03
C GLY A 685 33.22 -14.32 -0.83
N SER A 686 32.74 -13.96 -2.02
CA SER A 686 33.35 -12.90 -2.83
C SER A 686 32.31 -11.97 -3.46
N ALA A 687 31.06 -12.08 -3.00
CA ALA A 687 29.90 -11.41 -3.56
C ALA A 687 28.98 -10.90 -2.45
N VAL A 688 28.00 -10.10 -2.84
CA VAL A 688 26.87 -9.72 -2.01
C VAL A 688 25.73 -10.71 -2.22
N HIS A 689 25.10 -11.14 -1.13
CA HIS A 689 24.00 -12.10 -1.16
C HIS A 689 22.80 -11.60 -0.35
N ILE A 690 21.59 -11.89 -0.83
CA ILE A 690 20.40 -12.02 0.02
C ILE A 690 20.01 -13.49 0.04
N GLN A 691 20.04 -14.08 1.24
CA GLN A 691 19.90 -15.52 1.43
C GLN A 691 18.67 -15.82 2.28
N LEU A 692 17.78 -16.71 1.83
CA LEU A 692 16.81 -17.34 2.72
C LEU A 692 17.46 -18.58 3.31
N ARG A 693 17.55 -18.62 4.64
CA ARG A 693 18.11 -19.72 5.39
C ARG A 693 17.04 -20.37 6.27
N ARG A 694 16.99 -21.70 6.19
CA ARG A 694 16.27 -22.56 7.11
C ARG A 694 17.21 -22.99 8.23
N ASP A 695 17.02 -22.50 9.44
CA ASP A 695 17.80 -22.94 10.60
C ASP A 695 17.19 -24.22 11.20
N HIS A 696 15.86 -24.24 11.38
CA HIS A 696 15.09 -25.41 11.86
C HIS A 696 13.69 -25.40 11.24
N GLN A 697 12.88 -26.45 11.41
CA GLN A 697 11.51 -26.58 10.85
C GLN A 697 10.61 -25.34 10.97
N ARG A 698 10.81 -24.49 11.99
CA ARG A 698 10.00 -23.29 12.26
C ARG A 698 10.84 -22.03 12.44
N SER A 699 12.09 -22.05 11.98
CA SER A 699 13.01 -20.92 12.14
C SER A 699 13.63 -20.58 10.79
N TRP A 700 13.14 -19.50 10.20
CA TRP A 700 13.57 -19.01 8.91
C TRP A 700 14.08 -17.58 9.03
N LYS A 701 15.13 -17.26 8.28
CA LYS A 701 15.70 -15.93 8.26
C LYS A 701 16.19 -15.54 6.87
N LEU A 702 16.10 -14.26 6.56
CA LEU A 702 16.84 -13.66 5.46
C LEU A 702 18.14 -13.08 6.00
N THR A 703 19.25 -13.41 5.35
CA THR A 703 20.57 -12.89 5.68
C THR A 703 21.09 -12.08 4.50
N LEU A 704 21.43 -10.82 4.76
CA LEU A 704 22.24 -10.02 3.83
C LEU A 704 23.68 -10.29 4.16
N ARG A 705 24.45 -10.75 3.17
CA ARG A 705 25.88 -11.00 3.29
C ARG A 705 26.66 -10.14 2.31
N ASP A 706 27.82 -9.70 2.77
CA ASP A 706 28.87 -9.11 1.95
C ASP A 706 30.16 -9.84 2.34
N ASP A 707 30.62 -10.77 1.50
CA ASP A 707 31.65 -11.73 1.89
C ASP A 707 31.20 -12.62 3.08
N PHE A 708 32.12 -12.93 3.99
CA PHE A 708 31.85 -13.53 5.30
C PHE A 708 31.22 -12.57 6.32
N SER A 709 31.01 -11.30 5.97
CA SER A 709 30.28 -10.37 6.85
C SER A 709 28.77 -10.54 6.67
N THR A 710 28.04 -10.48 7.78
CA THR A 710 26.57 -10.61 7.79
C THR A 710 25.94 -9.30 8.26
N PRO A 711 25.93 -8.23 7.42
CA PRO A 711 25.48 -6.91 7.82
C PRO A 711 24.05 -6.89 8.38
N PHE A 712 23.15 -7.75 7.88
CA PHE A 712 21.80 -7.85 8.41
C PHE A 712 21.29 -9.28 8.43
N VAL A 713 20.56 -9.60 9.50
CA VAL A 713 19.74 -10.81 9.61
C VAL A 713 18.34 -10.33 9.93
N THR A 714 17.31 -10.92 9.32
CA THR A 714 15.92 -10.70 9.70
C THR A 714 15.18 -12.04 9.72
N PHE A 715 14.43 -12.31 10.79
CA PHE A 715 13.62 -13.52 10.88
C PHE A 715 12.32 -13.33 10.12
N VAL A 716 11.87 -14.39 9.47
CA VAL A 716 10.70 -14.36 8.60
C VAL A 716 9.82 -15.59 8.82
N GLY A 717 8.54 -15.50 8.46
CA GLY A 717 7.61 -16.62 8.47
C GLY A 717 6.89 -16.87 9.79
N GLY A 718 7.19 -16.15 10.87
CA GLY A 718 6.30 -16.13 12.03
C GLY A 718 6.34 -17.38 12.89
N GLY A 719 7.41 -18.18 12.77
CA GLY A 719 7.42 -19.53 13.31
C GLY A 719 6.72 -20.57 12.43
N ARG A 720 6.31 -20.21 11.22
CA ARG A 720 5.81 -21.17 10.21
C ARG A 720 6.99 -21.80 9.48
N ASP A 721 6.74 -23.00 8.98
CA ASP A 721 7.62 -23.63 8.02
C ASP A 721 7.44 -22.97 6.64
N LEU A 722 8.52 -22.47 6.06
CA LEU A 722 8.54 -21.84 4.74
C LEU A 722 9.02 -22.80 3.64
N THR A 723 9.20 -24.09 3.94
CA THR A 723 9.48 -25.06 2.88
C THR A 723 8.35 -25.05 1.85
N ASN A 724 8.74 -25.03 0.57
CA ASN A 724 7.89 -24.88 -0.60
C ASN A 724 7.13 -23.54 -0.73
N ILE A 725 7.40 -22.57 0.15
CA ILE A 725 6.84 -21.21 0.05
C ILE A 725 7.78 -20.35 -0.77
N TRP A 726 7.23 -19.71 -1.81
CA TRP A 726 7.97 -18.76 -2.63
C TRP A 726 8.23 -17.47 -1.86
N VAL A 727 9.47 -16.99 -1.94
CA VAL A 727 9.90 -15.72 -1.36
C VAL A 727 10.52 -14.89 -2.45
N ARG A 728 10.01 -13.68 -2.65
CA ARG A 728 10.60 -12.69 -3.54
C ARG A 728 11.67 -11.95 -2.79
N VAL A 729 12.83 -11.79 -3.42
CA VAL A 729 13.96 -11.06 -2.84
C VAL A 729 14.56 -10.13 -3.88
N ALA A 730 15.10 -9.02 -3.40
CA ALA A 730 15.77 -8.07 -4.26
C ALA A 730 16.92 -7.35 -3.58
N LEU A 731 17.85 -6.87 -4.39
CA LEU A 731 18.94 -6.01 -4.00
C LEU A 731 18.95 -4.77 -4.91
N LYS A 732 18.96 -3.59 -4.28
CA LYS A 732 19.07 -2.29 -4.96
C LYS A 732 20.46 -1.73 -4.72
N LYS A 733 21.18 -1.42 -5.80
CA LYS A 733 22.49 -0.77 -5.77
C LYS A 733 22.40 0.68 -6.22
N GLN A 734 22.91 1.60 -5.40
CA GLN A 734 23.02 3.02 -5.68
C GLN A 734 24.43 3.51 -5.30
N GLY A 735 25.30 3.75 -6.28
CA GLY A 735 26.72 3.91 -6.02
C GLY A 735 27.28 2.65 -5.35
N ASN A 736 27.91 2.79 -4.18
CA ASN A 736 28.38 1.65 -3.37
C ASN A 736 27.35 1.16 -2.34
N ARG A 737 26.24 1.88 -2.15
CA ARG A 737 25.19 1.49 -1.21
C ARG A 737 24.36 0.36 -1.79
N VAL A 738 24.16 -0.68 -0.98
CA VAL A 738 23.25 -1.78 -1.28
C VAL A 738 22.15 -1.82 -0.23
N THR A 739 20.90 -2.01 -0.68
CA THR A 739 19.74 -2.24 0.20
C THR A 739 19.07 -3.55 -0.18
N GLY A 740 18.77 -4.38 0.81
CA GLY A 740 18.05 -5.64 0.62
C GLY A 740 16.55 -5.51 0.88
N TYR A 741 15.75 -6.23 0.09
CA TYR A 741 14.30 -6.24 0.17
C TYR A 741 13.75 -7.65 0.06
N TYR A 742 12.57 -7.88 0.63
CA TYR A 742 11.81 -9.11 0.45
C TYR A 742 10.30 -8.88 0.37
N SER A 743 9.58 -9.87 -0.15
CA SER A 743 8.11 -9.92 -0.13
C SER A 743 7.63 -11.37 -0.14
N PHE A 744 6.60 -11.65 0.67
CA PHE A 744 5.81 -12.88 0.60
C PHE A 744 4.57 -12.75 -0.29
N ASN A 745 4.26 -11.53 -0.76
CA ASN A 745 3.08 -11.26 -1.58
C ASN A 745 3.44 -11.29 -3.07
N ASP A 746 2.74 -12.14 -3.81
CA ASP A 746 2.81 -12.24 -5.28
C ASP A 746 1.85 -11.26 -5.98
N ALA A 747 0.90 -10.64 -5.25
CA ALA A 747 -0.06 -9.70 -5.83
C ALA A 747 0.60 -8.35 -6.17
N ALA A 748 0.40 -7.88 -7.40
CA ALA A 748 0.87 -6.58 -7.85
C ALA A 748 -0.06 -5.43 -7.39
N PRO A 749 0.48 -4.27 -6.99
CA PRO A 749 1.91 -4.00 -6.78
C PRO A 749 2.36 -4.58 -5.44
N ALA A 750 3.33 -5.52 -5.47
CA ALA A 750 3.84 -6.11 -4.24
C ALA A 750 4.56 -5.04 -3.41
N ALA A 751 4.18 -4.93 -2.14
CA ALA A 751 4.86 -4.06 -1.19
C ALA A 751 6.19 -4.71 -0.79
N TRP A 752 7.30 -4.22 -1.34
CA TRP A 752 8.64 -4.62 -0.91
C TRP A 752 8.91 -4.16 0.52
N ILE A 753 9.41 -5.06 1.35
CA ILE A 753 9.80 -4.77 2.72
C ILE A 753 11.32 -4.59 2.74
N PRO A 754 11.85 -3.41 3.12
CA PRO A 754 13.29 -3.22 3.25
C PRO A 754 13.82 -3.95 4.48
N ILE A 755 15.06 -4.42 4.40
CA ILE A 755 15.76 -5.11 5.50
C ILE A 755 16.79 -4.17 6.12
N GLY A 756 17.68 -3.61 5.30
CA GLY A 756 18.79 -2.77 5.77
C GLY A 756 19.66 -2.29 4.62
N THR A 757 20.44 -1.25 4.89
CA THR A 757 21.35 -0.62 3.93
C THR A 757 22.77 -0.57 4.47
N TRP A 758 23.74 -0.89 3.62
CA TRP A 758 25.17 -0.79 3.94
C TRP A 758 25.98 -0.37 2.71
N GLU A 759 27.22 0.06 2.95
CA GLU A 759 28.21 0.29 1.89
C GLU A 759 28.86 -1.05 1.55
N ALA A 760 28.66 -1.53 0.32
CA ALA A 760 29.20 -2.81 -0.09
C ALA A 760 30.71 -2.72 -0.32
N THR A 761 31.44 -3.72 0.16
CA THR A 761 32.90 -3.85 -0.06
C THR A 761 33.23 -4.44 -1.43
N LYS A 762 32.21 -5.01 -2.11
CA LYS A 762 32.35 -5.65 -3.42
C LYS A 762 31.97 -4.73 -4.55
N SER A 763 32.65 -4.89 -5.68
CA SER A 763 32.46 -4.06 -6.87
C SER A 763 32.47 -4.88 -8.17
N GLY A 764 32.38 -6.21 -8.08
CA GLY A 764 32.36 -7.07 -9.26
C GLY A 764 31.08 -6.89 -10.08
N SER A 765 31.04 -7.49 -11.28
CA SER A 765 29.87 -7.48 -12.16
C SER A 765 29.17 -8.85 -12.28
N GLY A 766 29.67 -9.87 -11.58
CA GLY A 766 29.05 -11.19 -11.51
C GLY A 766 27.78 -11.17 -10.66
N PHE A 767 26.72 -11.78 -11.17
CA PHE A 767 25.45 -11.95 -10.48
C PHE A 767 24.77 -13.23 -10.95
N GLY A 768 23.79 -13.69 -10.17
CA GLY A 768 23.08 -14.92 -10.47
C GLY A 768 22.34 -15.45 -9.26
N VAL A 769 22.17 -16.76 -9.24
CA VAL A 769 21.44 -17.48 -8.21
C VAL A 769 22.24 -18.68 -7.73
N GLY A 770 22.01 -19.11 -6.50
CA GLY A 770 22.70 -20.26 -5.97
C GLY A 770 22.19 -20.69 -4.60
N THR A 771 22.68 -21.83 -4.15
CA THR A 771 22.30 -22.45 -2.88
C THR A 771 23.53 -23.06 -2.21
N TRP A 772 23.46 -23.13 -0.88
CA TRP A 772 24.36 -23.93 -0.05
C TRP A 772 23.54 -25.03 0.61
N ASP A 773 23.80 -26.29 0.24
CA ASP A 773 23.18 -27.49 0.82
C ASP A 773 21.62 -27.50 0.84
N ALA A 774 20.93 -26.69 0.01
CA ALA A 774 19.48 -26.70 -0.09
C ALA A 774 18.98 -27.42 -1.36
N GLY A 775 17.91 -28.19 -1.20
CA GLY A 775 16.98 -28.37 -2.31
C GLY A 775 16.32 -27.02 -2.56
N ALA A 776 16.45 -26.48 -3.78
CA ALA A 776 16.01 -25.12 -4.08
C ALA A 776 15.38 -25.02 -5.46
N GLU A 777 14.44 -24.08 -5.60
CA GLU A 777 13.90 -23.68 -6.88
C GLU A 777 13.92 -22.17 -7.04
N PHE A 778 14.15 -21.72 -8.26
CA PHE A 778 14.18 -20.34 -8.70
C PHE A 778 13.21 -20.16 -9.87
N ASP A 779 12.45 -19.08 -9.85
CA ASP A 779 11.36 -18.84 -10.80
C ASP A 779 11.72 -17.85 -11.90
N TYR A 780 12.41 -16.76 -11.55
CA TYR A 780 12.90 -15.79 -12.53
C TYR A 780 14.14 -15.06 -12.02
N LEU A 781 14.90 -14.42 -12.91
CA LEU A 781 15.95 -13.47 -12.56
C LEU A 781 15.80 -12.22 -13.43
N VAL A 782 15.58 -11.08 -12.78
CA VAL A 782 15.36 -9.79 -13.45
C VAL A 782 16.37 -8.78 -12.96
N VAL A 783 16.98 -8.06 -13.90
CA VAL A 783 17.83 -6.90 -13.62
C VAL A 783 17.27 -5.68 -14.34
N ARG A 784 17.03 -4.60 -13.60
CA ARG A 784 16.49 -3.33 -14.12
C ARG A 784 17.43 -2.18 -13.80
N PRO A 785 17.54 -1.18 -14.69
CA PRO A 785 18.19 0.06 -14.33
C PRO A 785 17.38 0.81 -13.26
N LEU A 786 18.05 1.66 -12.52
CA LEU A 786 17.38 2.66 -11.70
C LEU A 786 17.22 3.96 -12.48
N ARG A 787 16.14 4.70 -12.20
CA ARG A 787 15.91 6.04 -12.74
C ARG A 787 15.91 7.07 -11.62
N THR A 788 16.48 8.23 -11.89
CA THR A 788 16.29 9.41 -11.06
C THR A 788 14.94 10.04 -11.39
N VAL A 789 14.15 10.28 -10.36
CA VAL A 789 12.85 10.94 -10.43
C VAL A 789 13.00 12.32 -9.85
N THR A 790 13.06 13.32 -10.73
CA THR A 790 12.96 14.74 -10.37
C THR A 790 11.57 15.24 -10.76
N SER A 791 11.04 16.19 -9.98
CA SER A 791 9.78 16.89 -10.30
C SER A 791 9.73 17.45 -11.71
#